data_AF-A0A6G9QPZ2-F1
#
_entry.id   AF-A0A6G9QPZ2-F1
#
_cell.length_a   1.000
_cell.length_b   1.000
_cell.length_c   1.000
_cell.angle_alpha   90.00
_cell.angle_beta   90.00
_cell.angle_gamma   90.00
#
_symmetry.space_group_name_H-M   'P 1'
#
loop_
_entity.id
_entity.type
_entity.pdbx_description
1 polymer ?
#
loop_
_entity_poly.entity_id
_entity_poly.type
_entity_poly.pdbx_seq_one_letter_code
_entity_poly.pdbx_strand_id
1 'polypeptide(L)'
;MQIFDLGSHKAEVAKHAYQLSEALIAEYMTLLKAGVCLQISTSHGKDSTSITNAAIEAMGRALNAGVIAQDHPLVVLTVDTLLEPEPIQCYVDYAHQNVIKRCEALGINLYAKIVTPPFHHQLMILFANAQKLFATASSGRSADCSKIFKVDTNIRALKAIKAGLPEKYQMAPWVSVAGQRSDESSRRSNNMSKQGVKSLKAEALLDQIKAEGHSGKVFRFAPIGHWVLDDVIAYLTHAGTNAINKCLPGTQISCYSENFGLLLSIYGEGSNERCELVASEDDKPKQSGCGKVARFGCVTCGMVGDDKSAKELNEYVRWSRFGDSTLRFRDFLTRVSDDIHCRAFHARAYDRSGNNNVFFQPNILKASVLEKLVWYASQISLDSQQIHESFVALYHTGKVDQDIGIKDIQSDPSLNASVRKQYIEMYTNRMLKGPMFTLFSHQHAVLLSLLWSLHGITALPYRPLAIYEAVLKGKRLPFPMTNAELNAKRAQQGLISFQEELRTQSIPDAVVAQLFTPAKQSFAKLKKQHGDLLNKSHLQTLLPFELAQYWQDAAVQFHQHHDLQLFSQNTSANTRKIRITYQRDSVTGKENLSVKCLQTSKIINLDANTHLRDVCLTLAKQDFEQHGHNLQKRVSDHELSDQVLFTSPIAHYSQEKRLKATKTRQFSERKRVFDKSTGRYVTGRASLKMYSANERASEVEQRINLVSYWLPAYQINQSINIGTSELDTDDLSLNFIFDEALFAIWMSEGGIERLLEHHDTVLANRIKDRKPIRQFYGTGPVYTITNTTGLSISTRLASNFQNTLKRTEVFHHAGLFNVANLSREALLSLDNVICMDEHRAQKVDHLLAVRYIKHIERRDMKQKLANANGNIALMNVTDRLNEFVRHYIQISKSYLAAQVYAAFNPDAALRAKKLGMWLDEYAQVISEPNQALTVLSVKDEANEITGNFDDFSVYLNAFSNHINTIKVTLTEFANIPHDALGTLMAMAQSDTLSIAAQDATYFAGGKTGELVDKLSQFVSLHFDRANQCLVANQLTQVLAYANHQVYLGYGIISDLSYANTELKIQHRYNNSMEQLQNALNTCLLTQHACFDKWLTYSDVSKSEAKSTLSASVKTAKLATLMKHNIQQFNAMLAAS
;
A
#
# COMPACT_ATOMS: atom_id res chain seq x y z
N MET A 1 0.88 -74.25 -17.67
CA MET A 1 -0.36 -73.46 -17.70
C MET A 1 -0.79 -73.26 -16.24
N GLN A 2 -0.43 -72.14 -15.61
CA GLN A 2 -0.85 -71.85 -14.23
C GLN A 2 -2.31 -71.40 -14.27
N ILE A 3 -3.20 -72.17 -13.66
CA ILE A 3 -4.59 -71.78 -13.45
C ILE A 3 -4.57 -70.68 -12.38
N PHE A 4 -4.79 -69.43 -12.80
CA PHE A 4 -4.98 -68.30 -11.88
C PHE A 4 -6.35 -68.44 -11.22
N ASP A 5 -6.39 -68.77 -9.93
CA ASP A 5 -7.63 -68.75 -9.15
C ASP A 5 -8.03 -67.29 -8.83
N LEU A 6 -8.88 -66.73 -9.69
CA LEU A 6 -9.45 -65.39 -9.55
C LEU A 6 -10.22 -65.19 -8.24
N GLY A 7 -10.76 -66.25 -7.64
CA GLY A 7 -11.49 -66.18 -6.37
C GLY A 7 -10.55 -65.93 -5.19
N SER A 8 -9.45 -66.68 -5.12
CA SER A 8 -8.43 -66.51 -4.08
C SER A 8 -7.82 -65.10 -4.09
N HIS A 9 -7.51 -64.57 -5.28
CA HIS A 9 -6.90 -63.25 -5.43
C HIS A 9 -7.84 -62.12 -4.99
N LYS A 10 -9.14 -62.19 -5.34
CA LYS A 10 -10.13 -61.20 -4.89
C LYS A 10 -10.28 -61.19 -3.37
N ALA A 11 -10.26 -62.35 -2.73
CA ALA A 11 -10.31 -62.47 -1.27
C ALA A 11 -9.05 -61.89 -0.60
N GLU A 12 -7.86 -62.10 -1.17
CA GLU A 12 -6.61 -61.51 -0.69
C GLU A 12 -6.63 -59.99 -0.75
N VAL A 13 -7.10 -59.41 -1.87
CA VAL A 13 -7.21 -57.95 -2.02
C VAL A 13 -8.19 -57.35 -1.01
N ALA A 14 -9.35 -57.98 -0.80
CA ALA A 14 -10.33 -57.53 0.19
C ALA A 14 -9.76 -57.57 1.63
N LYS A 15 -9.04 -58.65 1.97
CA LYS A 15 -8.36 -58.79 3.26
C LYS A 15 -7.28 -57.72 3.44
N HIS A 16 -6.46 -57.48 2.42
CA HIS A 16 -5.42 -56.45 2.41
C HIS A 16 -6.01 -55.05 2.61
N ALA A 17 -7.08 -54.70 1.87
CA ALA A 17 -7.77 -53.42 2.01
C ALA A 17 -8.29 -53.18 3.43
N TYR A 18 -8.86 -54.21 4.06
CA TYR A 18 -9.33 -54.13 5.46
C TYR A 18 -8.16 -53.96 6.44
N GLN A 19 -7.07 -54.70 6.27
CA GLN A 19 -5.86 -54.56 7.10
C GLN A 19 -5.24 -53.17 6.99
N LEU A 20 -5.19 -52.59 5.79
CA LEU A 20 -4.77 -51.21 5.55
C LEU A 20 -5.66 -50.22 6.30
N SER A 21 -6.98 -50.42 6.25
CA SER A 21 -7.95 -49.58 6.97
C SER A 21 -7.73 -49.62 8.48
N GLU A 22 -7.67 -50.81 9.07
CA GLU A 22 -7.50 -50.96 10.52
C GLU A 22 -6.14 -50.42 11.00
N ALA A 23 -5.07 -50.63 10.22
CA ALA A 23 -3.77 -50.04 10.51
C ALA A 23 -3.82 -48.51 10.50
N LEU A 24 -4.48 -47.90 9.52
CA LEU A 24 -4.62 -46.44 9.43
C LEU A 24 -5.48 -45.87 10.58
N ILE A 25 -6.56 -46.55 10.94
CA ILE A 25 -7.41 -46.18 12.09
C ILE A 25 -6.60 -46.27 13.39
N ALA A 26 -5.79 -47.32 13.57
CA ALA A 26 -4.96 -47.49 14.74
C ALA A 26 -3.98 -46.32 14.96
N GLU A 27 -3.35 -45.81 13.91
CA GLU A 27 -2.46 -44.63 13.98
C GLU A 27 -3.20 -43.41 14.55
N TYR A 28 -4.43 -43.14 14.08
CA TYR A 28 -5.24 -42.05 14.62
C TYR A 28 -5.70 -42.31 16.05
N MET A 29 -6.10 -43.54 16.38
CA MET A 29 -6.47 -43.91 17.74
C MET A 29 -5.31 -43.69 18.71
N THR A 30 -4.06 -43.98 18.31
CA THR A 30 -2.85 -43.69 19.11
C THR A 30 -2.74 -42.19 19.40
N LEU A 31 -2.95 -41.32 18.41
CA LEU A 31 -2.91 -39.87 18.59
C LEU A 31 -4.06 -39.36 19.47
N LEU A 32 -5.28 -39.84 19.24
CA LEU A 32 -6.48 -39.44 20.01
C LEU A 32 -6.38 -39.84 21.49
N LYS A 33 -5.87 -41.04 21.79
CA LYS A 33 -5.58 -41.49 23.18
C LYS A 33 -4.62 -40.57 23.92
N ALA A 34 -3.71 -39.92 23.20
CA ALA A 34 -2.77 -38.95 23.77
C ALA A 34 -3.35 -37.52 23.89
N GLY A 35 -4.65 -37.32 23.61
CA GLY A 35 -5.31 -36.02 23.68
C GLY A 35 -4.98 -35.07 22.52
N VAL A 36 -4.46 -35.59 21.40
CA VAL A 36 -4.10 -34.77 20.23
C VAL A 36 -5.35 -34.38 19.43
N CYS A 37 -5.43 -33.10 19.04
CA CYS A 37 -6.46 -32.60 18.13
C CYS A 37 -6.06 -32.85 16.67
N LEU A 38 -7.00 -33.37 15.86
CA LEU A 38 -6.76 -33.69 14.46
C LEU A 38 -7.29 -32.58 13.54
N GLN A 39 -6.43 -32.12 12.62
CA GLN A 39 -6.82 -31.29 11.49
C GLN A 39 -6.52 -32.03 10.19
N ILE A 40 -7.56 -32.36 9.42
CA ILE A 40 -7.42 -33.03 8.12
C ILE A 40 -7.44 -31.97 7.02
N SER A 41 -6.36 -31.88 6.25
CA SER A 41 -6.34 -31.08 5.02
C SER A 41 -6.78 -31.96 3.86
N THR A 42 -7.99 -31.74 3.37
CA THR A 42 -8.59 -32.58 2.33
C THR A 42 -8.80 -31.80 1.04
N SER A 43 -8.52 -32.47 -0.07
CA SER A 43 -8.89 -32.00 -1.41
C SER A 43 -10.08 -32.78 -1.97
N HIS A 44 -10.61 -33.73 -1.17
CA HIS A 44 -11.53 -34.78 -1.60
C HIS A 44 -11.04 -35.63 -2.80
N GLY A 45 -9.77 -35.50 -3.19
CA GLY A 45 -9.11 -36.47 -4.08
C GLY A 45 -8.86 -37.80 -3.39
N LYS A 46 -8.59 -38.86 -4.18
CA LYS A 46 -8.43 -40.26 -3.73
C LYS A 46 -7.64 -40.42 -2.42
N ASP A 47 -6.44 -39.85 -2.34
CA ASP A 47 -5.54 -40.02 -1.20
C ASP A 47 -6.07 -39.28 0.04
N SER A 48 -6.60 -38.06 -0.14
CA SER A 48 -7.20 -37.28 0.96
C SER A 48 -8.54 -37.83 1.43
N THR A 49 -9.29 -38.51 0.56
CA THR A 49 -10.53 -39.20 0.92
C THR A 49 -10.24 -40.38 1.84
N SER A 50 -9.23 -41.21 1.54
CA SER A 50 -8.85 -42.34 2.39
C SER A 50 -8.52 -41.92 3.82
N ILE A 51 -7.67 -40.88 3.98
CA ILE A 51 -7.29 -40.39 5.31
C ILE A 51 -8.44 -39.71 6.06
N THR A 52 -9.34 -39.03 5.35
CA THR A 52 -10.50 -38.36 5.95
C THR A 52 -11.47 -39.41 6.47
N ASN A 53 -11.74 -40.45 5.67
CA ASN A 53 -12.63 -41.52 6.03
C ASN A 53 -12.17 -42.28 7.28
N ALA A 54 -10.88 -42.65 7.33
CA ALA A 54 -10.31 -43.33 8.48
C ALA A 54 -10.25 -42.43 9.73
N ALA A 55 -10.06 -41.11 9.58
CA ALA A 55 -10.07 -40.19 10.71
C ALA A 55 -11.46 -40.05 11.34
N ILE A 56 -12.52 -39.99 10.52
CA ILE A 56 -13.92 -39.96 11.01
C ILE A 56 -14.24 -41.24 11.77
N GLU A 57 -13.86 -42.40 11.21
CA GLU A 57 -14.05 -43.69 11.86
C GLU A 57 -13.28 -43.79 13.19
N ALA A 58 -12.01 -43.37 13.21
CA ALA A 58 -11.21 -43.34 14.44
C ALA A 58 -11.82 -42.42 15.51
N MET A 59 -12.30 -41.23 15.13
CA MET A 59 -13.00 -40.32 16.05
C MET A 59 -14.27 -40.97 16.63
N GLY A 60 -15.09 -41.60 15.78
CA GLY A 60 -16.30 -42.31 16.23
C GLY A 60 -15.97 -43.45 17.20
N ARG A 61 -14.95 -44.27 16.90
CA ARG A 61 -14.48 -45.34 17.79
C ARG A 61 -13.93 -44.80 19.11
N ALA A 62 -13.20 -43.70 19.08
CA ALA A 62 -12.64 -43.08 20.28
C ALA A 62 -13.74 -42.51 21.20
N LEU A 63 -14.78 -41.90 20.64
CA LEU A 63 -15.95 -41.43 21.39
C LEU A 63 -16.71 -42.60 22.02
N ASN A 64 -17.02 -43.63 21.22
CA ASN A 64 -17.74 -44.80 21.71
C ASN A 64 -16.98 -45.56 22.82
N ALA A 65 -15.65 -45.57 22.74
CA ALA A 65 -14.79 -46.17 23.76
C ALA A 65 -14.55 -45.27 24.99
N GLY A 66 -15.08 -44.04 25.01
CA GLY A 66 -14.87 -43.07 26.09
C GLY A 66 -13.42 -42.58 26.22
N VAL A 67 -12.62 -42.71 25.16
CA VAL A 67 -11.19 -42.33 25.14
C VAL A 67 -11.01 -40.82 25.00
N ILE A 68 -11.94 -40.16 24.30
CA ILE A 68 -11.97 -38.71 24.12
C ILE A 68 -13.31 -38.16 24.57
N ALA A 69 -13.32 -36.88 24.98
CA ALA A 69 -14.55 -36.19 25.39
C ALA A 69 -15.45 -35.88 24.17
N GLN A 70 -16.76 -35.74 24.41
CA GLN A 70 -17.74 -35.40 23.37
C GLN A 70 -17.41 -34.09 22.64
N ASP A 71 -16.80 -33.14 23.35
CA ASP A 71 -16.42 -31.83 22.80
C ASP A 71 -15.04 -31.82 22.13
N HIS A 72 -14.35 -32.98 21.99
CA HIS A 72 -13.05 -33.07 21.34
C HIS A 72 -13.13 -32.73 19.84
N PRO A 73 -12.41 -31.71 19.35
CA PRO A 73 -12.63 -31.18 18.01
C PRO A 73 -11.97 -32.05 16.93
N LEU A 74 -12.71 -32.29 15.85
CA LEU A 74 -12.18 -32.69 14.55
C LEU A 74 -12.27 -31.51 13.59
N VAL A 75 -11.14 -31.08 13.01
CA VAL A 75 -11.14 -30.00 12.01
C VAL A 75 -10.91 -30.58 10.62
N VAL A 76 -11.82 -30.32 9.68
CA VAL A 76 -11.67 -30.72 8.26
C VAL A 76 -11.63 -29.47 7.41
N LEU A 77 -10.50 -29.21 6.77
CA LEU A 77 -10.30 -28.03 5.94
C LEU A 77 -10.07 -28.41 4.49
N THR A 78 -10.90 -27.83 3.63
CA THR A 78 -10.77 -27.91 2.18
C THR A 78 -10.42 -26.54 1.64
N VAL A 79 -9.39 -26.44 0.82
CA VAL A 79 -9.04 -25.18 0.15
C VAL A 79 -9.52 -25.22 -1.29
N ASP A 80 -10.52 -24.41 -1.60
CA ASP A 80 -10.96 -24.19 -2.97
C ASP A 80 -10.19 -23.02 -3.56
N THR A 81 -9.38 -23.28 -4.59
CA THR A 81 -8.58 -22.25 -5.24
C THR A 81 -9.37 -21.35 -6.19
N LEU A 82 -10.67 -21.62 -6.39
CA LEU A 82 -11.56 -21.03 -7.39
C LEU A 82 -11.15 -21.34 -8.84
N LEU A 83 -10.25 -22.31 -9.01
CA LEU A 83 -9.62 -22.66 -10.28
C LEU A 83 -9.55 -24.18 -10.48
N GLU A 84 -10.22 -24.97 -9.64
CA GLU A 84 -10.26 -26.42 -9.81
C GLU A 84 -11.05 -26.77 -11.08
N PRO A 85 -10.78 -27.92 -11.72
CA PRO A 85 -11.52 -28.34 -12.91
C PRO A 85 -12.96 -28.71 -12.57
N GLU A 86 -13.82 -28.66 -13.58
CA GLU A 86 -15.28 -28.81 -13.52
C GLU A 86 -15.73 -29.99 -12.65
N PRO A 87 -15.29 -31.25 -12.88
CA PRO A 87 -15.73 -32.38 -12.06
C PRO A 87 -15.29 -32.29 -10.60
N ILE A 88 -14.12 -31.69 -10.31
CA ILE A 88 -13.61 -31.54 -8.94
C ILE A 88 -14.40 -30.45 -8.21
N GLN A 89 -14.73 -29.35 -8.87
CA GLN A 89 -15.62 -28.34 -8.31
C GLN A 89 -16.99 -28.92 -7.93
N CYS A 90 -17.54 -29.82 -8.76
CA CYS A 90 -18.78 -30.54 -8.45
C CYS A 90 -18.61 -31.47 -7.24
N TYR A 91 -17.53 -32.26 -7.20
CA TYR A 91 -17.35 -33.30 -6.20
C TYR A 91 -17.03 -32.79 -4.81
N VAL A 92 -16.26 -31.71 -4.69
CA VAL A 92 -15.81 -31.20 -3.39
C VAL A 92 -16.98 -30.84 -2.49
N ASP A 93 -17.96 -30.08 -2.99
CA ASP A 93 -19.15 -29.71 -2.22
C ASP A 93 -19.97 -30.93 -1.81
N TYR A 94 -20.16 -31.87 -2.74
CA TYR A 94 -20.90 -33.11 -2.51
C TYR A 94 -20.24 -33.98 -1.42
N ALA A 95 -18.92 -34.20 -1.52
CA ALA A 95 -18.17 -34.96 -0.54
C ALA A 95 -18.13 -34.26 0.82
N HIS A 96 -18.05 -32.93 0.84
CA HIS A 96 -18.06 -32.13 2.07
C HIS A 96 -19.37 -32.29 2.86
N GLN A 97 -20.52 -32.27 2.17
CA GLN A 97 -21.82 -32.50 2.80
C GLN A 97 -21.93 -33.92 3.38
N ASN A 98 -21.40 -34.92 2.70
CA ASN A 98 -21.38 -36.31 3.19
C ASN A 98 -20.51 -36.46 4.45
N VAL A 99 -19.38 -35.76 4.53
CA VAL A 99 -18.56 -35.70 5.75
C VAL A 99 -19.34 -35.10 6.92
N ILE A 100 -20.04 -33.98 6.71
CA ILE A 100 -20.85 -33.33 7.75
C ILE A 100 -21.92 -34.29 8.27
N LYS A 101 -22.75 -34.86 7.37
CA LYS A 101 -23.81 -35.80 7.72
C LYS A 101 -23.29 -37.01 8.50
N ARG A 102 -22.13 -37.56 8.09
CA ARG A 102 -21.53 -38.71 8.78
C ARG A 102 -21.03 -38.35 10.18
N CYS A 103 -20.38 -37.21 10.35
CA CYS A 103 -19.91 -36.76 11.64
C CYS A 103 -21.06 -36.46 12.61
N GLU A 104 -22.14 -35.82 12.12
CA GLU A 104 -23.37 -35.60 12.89
C GLU A 104 -23.98 -36.92 13.38
N ALA A 105 -24.09 -37.91 12.49
CA ALA A 105 -24.61 -39.24 12.84
C ALA A 105 -23.76 -39.98 13.88
N LEU A 106 -22.46 -39.67 13.96
CA LEU A 106 -21.53 -40.23 14.94
C LEU A 106 -21.35 -39.34 16.20
N GLY A 107 -22.04 -38.20 16.27
CA GLY A 107 -21.91 -37.24 17.38
C GLY A 107 -20.54 -36.55 17.46
N ILE A 108 -19.77 -36.50 16.37
CA ILE A 108 -18.42 -35.91 16.35
C ILE A 108 -18.53 -34.37 16.36
N ASN A 109 -17.78 -33.71 17.25
CA ASN A 109 -17.62 -32.25 17.25
C ASN A 109 -16.78 -31.77 16.05
N LEU A 110 -17.44 -31.57 14.91
CA LEU A 110 -16.83 -31.28 13.62
C LEU A 110 -16.76 -29.76 13.34
N TYR A 111 -15.58 -29.29 12.96
CA TYR A 111 -15.36 -27.99 12.33
C TYR A 111 -14.93 -28.22 10.87
N ALA A 112 -15.90 -28.29 9.96
CA ALA A 112 -15.66 -28.45 8.53
C ALA A 112 -15.84 -27.11 7.81
N LYS A 113 -14.83 -26.68 7.05
CA LYS A 113 -14.91 -25.47 6.21
C LYS A 113 -14.25 -25.67 4.85
N ILE A 114 -14.94 -25.19 3.81
CA ILE A 114 -14.33 -24.89 2.51
C ILE A 114 -13.88 -23.43 2.56
N VAL A 115 -12.59 -23.19 2.32
CA VAL A 115 -11.99 -21.85 2.38
C VAL A 115 -11.38 -21.48 1.04
N THR A 116 -11.51 -20.22 0.66
CA THR A 116 -11.02 -19.69 -0.62
C THR A 116 -9.93 -18.65 -0.38
N PRO A 117 -9.03 -18.42 -1.37
CA PRO A 117 -8.10 -17.32 -1.31
C PRO A 117 -8.84 -15.99 -1.15
N PRO A 118 -8.35 -15.07 -0.29
CA PRO A 118 -8.94 -13.75 -0.20
C PRO A 118 -8.98 -13.03 -1.55
N PHE A 119 -9.91 -12.09 -1.69
CA PHE A 119 -10.16 -11.36 -2.93
C PHE A 119 -8.89 -10.83 -3.63
N HIS A 120 -8.03 -10.12 -2.89
CA HIS A 120 -6.78 -9.56 -3.42
C HIS A 120 -5.71 -10.60 -3.81
N HIS A 121 -5.91 -11.87 -3.46
CA HIS A 121 -5.07 -13.00 -3.86
C HIS A 121 -5.71 -13.84 -4.97
N GLN A 122 -6.93 -13.55 -5.43
CA GLN A 122 -7.51 -14.28 -6.56
C GLN A 122 -6.69 -14.07 -7.85
N LEU A 123 -6.81 -15.01 -8.79
CA LEU A 123 -5.94 -15.12 -9.97
C LEU A 123 -5.74 -13.79 -10.70
N MET A 124 -6.84 -13.13 -11.04
CA MET A 124 -6.81 -11.93 -11.86
C MET A 124 -6.23 -10.73 -11.12
N ILE A 125 -6.51 -10.57 -9.83
CA ILE A 125 -5.84 -9.53 -9.05
C ILE A 125 -4.36 -9.83 -8.93
N LEU A 126 -3.95 -11.07 -8.63
CA LEU A 126 -2.55 -11.37 -8.39
C LEU A 126 -1.65 -11.26 -9.65
N PHE A 127 -2.16 -11.69 -10.80
CA PHE A 127 -1.36 -11.78 -12.04
C PHE A 127 -1.67 -10.69 -13.06
N ALA A 128 -2.87 -10.11 -13.08
CA ALA A 128 -3.19 -9.02 -14.00
C ALA A 128 -2.86 -7.62 -13.43
N ASN A 129 -2.49 -7.50 -12.15
CA ASN A 129 -2.09 -6.22 -11.54
C ASN A 129 -0.64 -5.78 -11.84
N ALA A 130 0.03 -6.47 -12.78
CA ALA A 130 1.42 -6.20 -13.14
C ALA A 130 2.41 -6.30 -11.98
N GLN A 131 2.13 -7.09 -10.94
CA GLN A 131 3.08 -7.32 -9.87
C GLN A 131 3.87 -8.61 -9.99
N LYS A 132 3.25 -9.65 -10.56
CA LYS A 132 3.83 -10.98 -10.69
C LYS A 132 3.62 -11.53 -12.09
N LEU A 133 4.62 -12.26 -12.57
CA LEU A 133 4.50 -13.08 -13.78
C LEU A 133 3.97 -14.47 -13.40
N PHE A 134 3.29 -15.10 -14.34
CA PHE A 134 2.75 -16.43 -14.17
C PHE A 134 3.87 -17.47 -14.11
N ALA A 135 3.80 -18.45 -13.22
CA ALA A 135 4.81 -19.51 -13.13
C ALA A 135 4.52 -20.59 -14.19
N THR A 136 5.56 -20.96 -14.94
CA THR A 136 5.51 -22.01 -15.96
C THR A 136 6.57 -23.08 -15.70
N ALA A 137 6.39 -24.27 -16.26
CA ALA A 137 7.39 -25.34 -16.22
C ALA A 137 8.76 -24.92 -16.79
N SER A 138 8.76 -24.02 -17.79
CA SER A 138 9.95 -23.49 -18.47
C SER A 138 10.61 -22.32 -17.74
N SER A 139 9.85 -21.56 -16.93
CA SER A 139 10.34 -20.30 -16.36
C SER A 139 11.40 -20.42 -15.26
N GLY A 140 11.55 -21.60 -14.65
CA GLY A 140 12.36 -21.80 -13.44
C GLY A 140 11.86 -21.01 -12.21
N ARG A 141 10.70 -20.36 -12.28
CA ARG A 141 10.09 -19.59 -11.19
C ARG A 141 9.45 -20.52 -10.16
N SER A 142 9.42 -20.11 -8.89
CA SER A 142 8.70 -20.84 -7.84
C SER A 142 7.20 -20.81 -8.10
N ALA A 143 6.52 -21.93 -7.84
CA ALA A 143 5.06 -22.04 -7.90
C ALA A 143 4.40 -21.32 -6.72
N ASP A 144 4.51 -19.99 -6.69
CA ASP A 144 3.98 -19.12 -5.64
C ASP A 144 2.47 -19.34 -5.39
N CYS A 145 1.70 -19.68 -6.44
CA CYS A 145 0.27 -19.98 -6.34
C CYS A 145 -0.02 -21.11 -5.34
N SER A 146 0.83 -22.13 -5.25
CA SER A 146 0.63 -23.22 -4.27
C SER A 146 0.77 -22.72 -2.84
N LYS A 147 1.69 -21.80 -2.59
CA LYS A 147 1.87 -21.19 -1.26
C LYS A 147 0.70 -20.25 -0.94
N ILE A 148 0.39 -19.33 -1.85
CA ILE A 148 -0.59 -18.27 -1.62
C ILE A 148 -2.01 -18.83 -1.58
N PHE A 149 -2.38 -19.66 -2.56
CA PHE A 149 -3.77 -20.10 -2.71
C PHE A 149 -4.09 -21.28 -1.79
N LYS A 150 -3.14 -22.20 -1.55
CA LYS A 150 -3.38 -23.43 -0.78
C LYS A 150 -2.87 -23.34 0.66
N VAL A 151 -1.57 -23.14 0.84
CA VAL A 151 -0.92 -23.24 2.16
C VAL A 151 -1.29 -22.09 3.09
N ASP A 152 -1.11 -20.85 2.64
CA ASP A 152 -1.34 -19.67 3.47
C ASP A 152 -2.84 -19.51 3.81
N THR A 153 -3.74 -19.84 2.88
CA THR A 153 -5.19 -19.90 3.10
C THR A 153 -5.56 -20.92 4.18
N ASN A 154 -5.02 -22.13 4.10
CA ASN A 154 -5.28 -23.19 5.10
C ASN A 154 -4.78 -22.79 6.50
N ILE A 155 -3.58 -22.21 6.60
CA ILE A 155 -3.01 -21.76 7.87
C ILE A 155 -3.88 -20.69 8.52
N ARG A 156 -4.38 -19.72 7.74
CA ARG A 156 -5.29 -18.67 8.22
C ARG A 156 -6.57 -19.27 8.77
N ALA A 157 -7.21 -20.14 8.00
CA ALA A 157 -8.44 -20.83 8.39
C ALA A 157 -8.27 -21.61 9.70
N LEU A 158 -7.18 -22.38 9.83
CA LEU A 158 -6.90 -23.13 11.05
C LEU A 158 -6.66 -22.21 12.25
N LYS A 159 -5.90 -21.11 12.08
CA LYS A 159 -5.68 -20.14 13.15
C LYS A 159 -7.00 -19.55 13.65
N ALA A 160 -7.88 -19.15 12.74
CA ALA A 160 -9.20 -18.59 13.08
C ALA A 160 -10.09 -19.61 13.80
N ILE A 161 -10.13 -20.86 13.33
CA ILE A 161 -10.88 -21.93 14.02
C ILE A 161 -10.32 -22.15 15.42
N LYS A 162 -8.99 -22.29 15.56
CA LYS A 162 -8.36 -22.50 16.86
C LYS A 162 -8.68 -21.40 17.85
N ALA A 163 -8.65 -20.13 17.43
CA ALA A 163 -8.98 -19.00 18.30
C ALA A 163 -10.42 -19.05 18.85
N GLY A 164 -11.35 -19.67 18.12
CA GLY A 164 -12.74 -19.85 18.54
C GLY A 164 -13.02 -21.10 19.39
N LEU A 165 -12.01 -21.93 19.68
CA LEU A 165 -12.17 -23.14 20.49
C LEU A 165 -11.97 -22.87 22.00
N PRO A 166 -12.48 -23.72 22.90
CA PRO A 166 -12.12 -23.67 24.32
C PRO A 166 -10.60 -23.67 24.55
N GLU A 167 -10.12 -22.93 25.54
CA GLU A 167 -8.67 -22.73 25.82
C GLU A 167 -7.89 -24.05 25.91
N LYS A 168 -8.49 -25.09 26.51
CA LYS A 168 -7.91 -26.44 26.59
C LYS A 168 -7.50 -27.00 25.21
N TYR A 169 -8.29 -26.75 24.17
CA TYR A 169 -8.02 -27.21 22.81
C TYR A 169 -7.14 -26.23 22.03
N GLN A 170 -7.13 -24.95 22.39
CA GLN A 170 -6.17 -23.99 21.81
C GLN A 170 -4.73 -24.40 22.14
N MET A 171 -4.51 -24.80 23.39
CA MET A 171 -3.21 -25.15 23.97
C MET A 171 -2.81 -26.62 23.75
N ALA A 172 -3.76 -27.50 23.44
CA ALA A 172 -3.50 -28.91 23.09
C ALA A 172 -2.50 -29.08 21.93
N PRO A 173 -1.84 -30.23 21.81
CA PRO A 173 -1.07 -30.58 20.61
C PRO A 173 -2.00 -30.79 19.41
N TRP A 174 -1.64 -30.22 18.26
CA TRP A 174 -2.39 -30.38 17.01
C TRP A 174 -1.57 -31.14 15.97
N VAL A 175 -2.24 -31.99 15.20
CA VAL A 175 -1.65 -32.67 14.04
C VAL A 175 -2.43 -32.32 12.78
N SER A 176 -1.74 -31.72 11.82
CA SER A 176 -2.20 -31.47 10.46
C SER A 176 -1.86 -32.67 9.59
N VAL A 177 -2.90 -33.39 9.17
CA VAL A 177 -2.82 -34.63 8.40
C VAL A 177 -2.97 -34.34 6.91
N ALA A 178 -2.06 -34.87 6.09
CA ALA A 178 -2.10 -34.76 4.64
C ALA A 178 -1.94 -36.12 3.94
N GLY A 179 -2.62 -36.31 2.81
CA GLY A 179 -2.62 -37.56 2.03
C GLY A 179 -1.41 -37.71 1.11
N GLN A 180 -0.23 -37.30 1.54
CA GLN A 180 0.99 -37.36 0.72
C GLN A 180 1.59 -38.78 0.75
N ARG A 181 2.04 -39.27 -0.42
CA ARG A 181 2.70 -40.59 -0.56
C ARG A 181 4.06 -40.46 -1.23
N SER A 182 5.04 -41.26 -0.81
CA SER A 182 6.39 -41.25 -1.40
C SER A 182 6.41 -41.77 -2.83
N ASP A 183 5.51 -42.70 -3.13
CA ASP A 183 5.37 -43.36 -4.44
C ASP A 183 4.80 -42.42 -5.52
N GLU A 184 4.25 -41.26 -5.14
CA GLU A 184 3.57 -40.38 -6.09
C GLU A 184 4.53 -39.62 -7.03
N SER A 185 5.72 -39.23 -6.57
CA SER A 185 6.79 -38.68 -7.43
C SER A 185 8.08 -38.51 -6.65
N SER A 186 9.22 -38.51 -7.37
CA SER A 186 10.52 -38.15 -6.81
C SER A 186 10.48 -36.79 -6.08
N ARG A 187 9.79 -35.80 -6.66
CA ARG A 187 9.61 -34.48 -6.04
C ARG A 187 8.85 -34.55 -4.71
N ARG A 188 7.75 -35.32 -4.63
CA ARG A 188 6.97 -35.48 -3.39
C ARG A 188 7.75 -36.27 -2.34
N SER A 189 8.42 -37.36 -2.71
CA SER A 189 9.29 -38.13 -1.81
C SER A 189 10.38 -37.26 -1.16
N ASN A 190 11.04 -36.41 -1.96
CA ASN A 190 12.05 -35.47 -1.47
C ASN A 190 11.46 -34.39 -0.54
N ASN A 191 10.26 -33.87 -0.86
CA ASN A 191 9.59 -32.90 0.00
C ASN A 191 9.14 -33.52 1.34
N MET A 192 8.61 -34.74 1.33
CA MET A 192 8.25 -35.46 2.55
C MET A 192 9.46 -35.73 3.44
N SER A 193 10.60 -36.08 2.83
CA SER A 193 11.86 -36.28 3.55
C SER A 193 12.33 -34.98 4.22
N LYS A 194 12.26 -33.84 3.49
CA LYS A 194 12.58 -32.52 4.06
C LYS A 194 11.64 -32.09 5.18
N GLN A 195 10.37 -32.49 5.11
CA GLN A 195 9.36 -32.19 6.13
C GLN A 195 9.40 -33.14 7.33
N GLY A 196 10.21 -34.22 7.27
CA GLY A 196 10.28 -35.22 8.34
C GLY A 196 9.05 -36.12 8.46
N VAL A 197 8.16 -36.13 7.45
CA VAL A 197 6.90 -36.91 7.47
C VAL A 197 6.97 -38.22 6.70
N LYS A 198 8.10 -38.49 6.04
CA LYS A 198 8.29 -39.72 5.26
C LYS A 198 8.34 -40.92 6.22
N SER A 199 7.38 -41.83 6.06
CA SER A 199 7.25 -43.04 6.90
C SER A 199 7.14 -42.76 8.41
N LEU A 200 6.70 -41.55 8.79
CA LEU A 200 6.48 -41.21 10.18
C LEU A 200 5.25 -41.95 10.71
N LYS A 201 5.40 -42.57 11.88
CA LYS A 201 4.36 -43.32 12.61
C LYS A 201 3.85 -42.50 13.80
N ALA A 202 2.63 -42.77 14.27
CA ALA A 202 1.98 -42.03 15.32
C ALA A 202 2.80 -42.01 16.62
N GLU A 203 3.42 -43.14 17.00
CA GLU A 203 4.23 -43.25 18.22
C GLU A 203 5.45 -42.32 18.16
N ALA A 204 6.19 -42.37 17.04
CA ALA A 204 7.35 -41.50 16.82
C ALA A 204 6.96 -40.01 16.76
N LEU A 205 5.76 -39.70 16.25
CA LEU A 205 5.23 -38.33 16.28
C LEU A 205 4.89 -37.87 17.70
N LEU A 206 4.34 -38.74 18.55
CA LEU A 206 4.09 -38.43 19.96
C LEU A 206 5.41 -38.15 20.72
N ASP A 207 6.47 -38.89 20.40
CA ASP A 207 7.79 -38.63 20.99
C ASP A 207 8.34 -37.25 20.57
N GLN A 208 8.13 -36.85 19.31
CA GLN A 208 8.46 -35.49 18.83
C GLN A 208 7.64 -34.42 19.56
N ILE A 209 6.34 -34.64 19.76
CA ILE A 209 5.46 -33.72 20.48
C ILE A 209 5.94 -33.53 21.92
N LYS A 210 6.32 -34.62 22.60
CA LYS A 210 6.85 -34.57 23.97
C LYS A 210 8.19 -33.82 24.03
N ALA A 211 9.10 -34.08 23.08
CA ALA A 211 10.43 -33.48 23.06
C ALA A 211 10.42 -31.98 22.77
N GLU A 212 9.55 -31.51 21.85
CA GLU A 212 9.52 -30.11 21.41
C GLU A 212 8.60 -29.21 22.24
N GLY A 213 7.79 -29.79 23.12
CA GLY A 213 6.77 -29.10 23.91
C GLY A 213 5.52 -28.73 23.09
N HIS A 214 4.37 -28.63 23.78
CA HIS A 214 3.06 -28.44 23.16
C HIS A 214 2.30 -27.23 23.75
N SER A 215 2.55 -26.04 23.21
CA SER A 215 1.71 -24.86 23.49
C SER A 215 0.98 -24.44 22.21
N GLY A 216 -0.05 -25.20 21.83
CA GLY A 216 -0.85 -24.93 20.64
C GLY A 216 -0.12 -25.09 19.30
N LYS A 217 1.03 -25.79 19.28
CA LYS A 217 1.82 -26.05 18.07
C LYS A 217 1.12 -27.07 17.16
N VAL A 218 1.26 -26.89 15.85
CA VAL A 218 0.72 -27.78 14.81
C VAL A 218 1.86 -28.59 14.18
N PHE A 219 1.81 -29.91 14.31
CA PHE A 219 2.74 -30.86 13.70
C PHE A 219 2.17 -31.40 12.38
N ARG A 220 3.01 -31.96 11.51
CA ARG A 220 2.58 -32.52 10.22
C ARG A 220 2.62 -34.04 10.25
N PHE A 221 1.64 -34.67 9.64
CA PHE A 221 1.55 -36.13 9.59
C PHE A 221 1.05 -36.61 8.22
N ALA A 222 1.67 -37.67 7.69
CA ALA A 222 1.30 -38.28 6.41
C ALA A 222 1.15 -39.80 6.60
N PRO A 223 0.03 -40.27 7.18
CA PRO A 223 -0.08 -41.64 7.69
C PRO A 223 -0.02 -42.70 6.58
N ILE A 224 -0.50 -42.37 5.39
CA ILE A 224 -0.44 -43.23 4.20
C ILE A 224 0.85 -43.03 3.39
N GLY A 225 1.88 -42.40 3.97
CA GLY A 225 3.10 -42.02 3.25
C GLY A 225 3.81 -43.17 2.53
N HIS A 226 3.61 -44.40 3.02
CA HIS A 226 4.18 -45.65 2.53
C HIS A 226 3.27 -46.40 1.56
N TRP A 227 2.01 -45.99 1.38
CA TRP A 227 1.06 -46.65 0.48
C TRP A 227 1.46 -46.46 -0.98
N VAL A 228 1.27 -47.50 -1.78
CA VAL A 228 1.30 -47.41 -3.25
C VAL A 228 -0.07 -47.00 -3.78
N LEU A 229 -0.18 -46.76 -5.09
CA LEU A 229 -1.48 -46.40 -5.69
C LEU A 229 -2.52 -47.51 -5.50
N ASP A 230 -2.13 -48.77 -5.67
CA ASP A 230 -3.02 -49.93 -5.58
C ASP A 230 -3.62 -50.07 -4.18
N ASP A 231 -2.87 -49.74 -3.12
CA ASP A 231 -3.38 -49.72 -1.74
C ASP A 231 -4.54 -48.72 -1.59
N VAL A 232 -4.40 -47.52 -2.17
CA VAL A 232 -5.43 -46.47 -2.13
C VAL A 232 -6.68 -46.92 -2.87
N ILE A 233 -6.53 -47.50 -4.07
CA ILE A 233 -7.66 -47.99 -4.87
C ILE A 233 -8.33 -49.19 -4.20
N ALA A 234 -7.56 -50.14 -3.65
CA ALA A 234 -8.08 -51.28 -2.91
C ALA A 234 -8.91 -50.82 -1.70
N TYR A 235 -8.42 -49.85 -0.93
CA TYR A 235 -9.17 -49.25 0.17
C TYR A 235 -10.48 -48.60 -0.30
N LEU A 236 -10.43 -47.74 -1.33
CA LEU A 236 -11.61 -46.98 -1.77
C LEU A 236 -12.69 -47.88 -2.39
N THR A 237 -12.31 -48.94 -3.09
CA THR A 237 -13.25 -49.86 -3.74
C THR A 237 -13.97 -50.78 -2.75
N HIS A 238 -13.39 -51.05 -1.57
CA HIS A 238 -13.99 -51.87 -0.51
C HIS A 238 -14.63 -51.06 0.64
N ALA A 239 -14.59 -49.73 0.58
CA ALA A 239 -15.24 -48.87 1.56
C ALA A 239 -16.71 -48.61 1.19
N GLY A 240 -17.62 -48.83 2.15
CA GLY A 240 -19.04 -48.56 1.97
C GLY A 240 -19.98 -49.61 2.53
N THR A 241 -21.24 -49.22 2.70
CA THR A 241 -22.35 -50.16 2.91
C THR A 241 -22.70 -50.91 1.63
N ASN A 242 -22.48 -50.26 0.48
CA ASN A 242 -22.64 -50.83 -0.85
C ASN A 242 -21.34 -50.66 -1.64
N ALA A 243 -20.27 -51.26 -1.11
CA ALA A 243 -18.93 -51.18 -1.68
C ALA A 243 -18.89 -51.70 -3.13
N ILE A 244 -18.02 -51.13 -3.95
CA ILE A 244 -17.88 -51.48 -5.37
C ILE A 244 -17.39 -52.92 -5.50
N ASN A 245 -16.41 -53.29 -4.67
CA ASN A 245 -15.91 -54.65 -4.55
C ASN A 245 -16.47 -55.28 -3.27
N LYS A 246 -16.87 -56.55 -3.36
CA LYS A 246 -17.40 -57.30 -2.21
C LYS A 246 -16.34 -57.45 -1.12
N CYS A 247 -16.71 -57.11 0.11
CA CYS A 247 -15.89 -57.37 1.29
C CYS A 247 -16.06 -58.82 1.77
N LEU A 248 -15.07 -59.34 2.49
CA LEU A 248 -15.22 -60.60 3.21
C LEU A 248 -16.18 -60.42 4.40
N PRO A 249 -16.84 -61.50 4.87
CA PRO A 249 -17.67 -61.44 6.07
C PRO A 249 -16.91 -60.85 7.26
N GLY A 250 -17.48 -59.82 7.90
CA GLY A 250 -16.88 -59.15 9.05
C GLY A 250 -15.74 -58.16 8.75
N THR A 251 -15.34 -57.98 7.48
CA THR A 251 -14.25 -57.06 7.09
C THR A 251 -14.76 -55.80 6.40
N GLN A 252 -15.91 -55.28 6.83
CA GLN A 252 -16.52 -54.10 6.22
C GLN A 252 -15.75 -52.83 6.61
N ILE A 253 -15.39 -52.02 5.61
CA ILE A 253 -14.74 -50.72 5.83
C ILE A 253 -15.84 -49.65 5.85
N SER A 254 -15.92 -48.91 6.97
CA SER A 254 -16.83 -47.78 7.16
C SER A 254 -16.61 -46.71 6.08
N CYS A 255 -17.65 -45.97 5.72
CA CYS A 255 -17.59 -44.92 4.71
C CYS A 255 -18.48 -43.74 5.11
N TYR A 256 -18.03 -42.51 4.84
CA TYR A 256 -18.87 -41.32 5.00
C TYR A 256 -19.86 -41.10 3.84
N SER A 257 -19.75 -41.90 2.78
CA SER A 257 -20.71 -41.97 1.66
C SER A 257 -21.20 -43.42 1.50
N GLU A 258 -22.12 -43.67 0.57
CA GLU A 258 -22.61 -45.03 0.29
C GLU A 258 -21.45 -45.94 -0.20
N ASN A 259 -20.62 -45.38 -1.08
CA ASN A 259 -19.35 -45.91 -1.59
C ASN A 259 -18.52 -44.76 -2.20
N PHE A 260 -17.33 -45.06 -2.73
CA PHE A 260 -16.49 -44.08 -3.45
C PHE A 260 -16.51 -44.26 -4.98
N GLY A 261 -17.56 -44.87 -5.53
CA GLY A 261 -17.70 -45.12 -6.98
C GLY A 261 -17.68 -43.82 -7.79
N LEU A 262 -18.43 -42.81 -7.37
CA LEU A 262 -18.44 -41.49 -8.02
C LEU A 262 -17.04 -40.85 -8.10
N LEU A 263 -16.25 -40.94 -7.01
CA LEU A 263 -14.88 -40.43 -6.99
C LEU A 263 -13.99 -41.15 -8.01
N LEU A 264 -14.08 -42.47 -8.06
CA LEU A 264 -13.28 -43.27 -8.98
C LEU A 264 -13.69 -43.04 -10.44
N SER A 265 -14.99 -42.87 -10.72
CA SER A 265 -15.49 -42.50 -12.05
C SER A 265 -14.92 -41.16 -12.51
N ILE A 266 -14.93 -40.13 -11.66
CA ILE A 266 -14.35 -38.82 -11.98
C ILE A 266 -12.87 -38.93 -12.34
N TYR A 267 -12.09 -39.71 -11.57
CA TYR A 267 -10.67 -39.91 -11.89
C TYR A 267 -10.45 -40.75 -13.16
N GLY A 268 -11.37 -41.64 -13.51
CA GLY A 268 -11.38 -42.35 -14.79
C GLY A 268 -11.50 -41.40 -15.97
N GLU A 269 -12.45 -40.47 -15.92
CA GLU A 269 -12.69 -39.46 -16.97
C GLU A 269 -11.44 -38.64 -17.30
N GLY A 270 -10.68 -38.20 -16.28
CA GLY A 270 -9.48 -37.38 -16.47
C GLY A 270 -8.25 -38.13 -17.03
N SER A 271 -8.32 -39.44 -17.21
CA SER A 271 -7.24 -40.28 -17.77
C SER A 271 -7.62 -40.96 -19.08
N ASN A 272 -8.88 -40.89 -19.49
CA ASN A 272 -9.47 -41.68 -20.59
C ASN A 272 -9.20 -43.20 -20.47
N GLU A 273 -8.79 -43.65 -19.28
CA GLU A 273 -8.87 -45.03 -18.87
C GLU A 273 -10.34 -45.25 -18.49
N ARG A 274 -11.12 -45.87 -19.41
CA ARG A 274 -12.44 -46.40 -19.04
C ARG A 274 -12.21 -47.30 -17.84
N CYS A 275 -12.60 -46.82 -16.67
CA CYS A 275 -12.37 -47.57 -15.45
C CYS A 275 -13.35 -48.75 -15.45
N GLU A 276 -12.91 -49.90 -15.97
CA GLU A 276 -13.61 -51.20 -15.89
C GLU A 276 -13.75 -51.70 -14.43
N LEU A 277 -13.62 -50.82 -13.42
CA LEU A 277 -14.02 -51.10 -12.03
C LEU A 277 -15.54 -51.31 -11.90
N VAL A 278 -16.30 -51.06 -12.96
CA VAL A 278 -17.75 -51.29 -13.06
C VAL A 278 -18.06 -52.14 -14.31
N ALA A 279 -17.37 -53.28 -14.48
CA ALA A 279 -17.73 -54.26 -15.50
C ALA A 279 -18.68 -55.32 -14.92
N SER A 280 -19.81 -55.50 -15.60
CA SER A 280 -20.82 -56.55 -15.46
C SER A 280 -20.20 -57.96 -15.40
N GLU A 281 -20.93 -58.91 -14.82
CA GLU A 281 -20.48 -60.29 -14.55
C GLU A 281 -20.02 -61.11 -15.77
N ASP A 282 -20.19 -60.62 -17.01
CA ASP A 282 -20.12 -61.43 -18.23
C ASP A 282 -18.95 -61.18 -19.20
N ASP A 283 -18.03 -60.23 -18.98
CA ASP A 283 -16.91 -60.01 -19.91
C ASP A 283 -15.52 -60.09 -19.27
N LYS A 284 -14.62 -60.83 -19.92
CA LYS A 284 -13.24 -61.05 -19.46
C LYS A 284 -12.49 -59.71 -19.37
N PRO A 285 -11.91 -59.34 -18.21
CA PRO A 285 -11.18 -58.09 -18.07
C PRO A 285 -9.89 -58.15 -18.90
N LYS A 286 -9.73 -57.21 -19.83
CA LYS A 286 -8.41 -56.96 -20.42
C LYS A 286 -7.59 -56.22 -19.36
N GLN A 287 -6.67 -56.95 -18.70
CA GLN A 287 -5.64 -56.38 -17.84
C GLN A 287 -4.74 -55.40 -18.62
N SER A 288 -5.17 -54.16 -18.81
CA SER A 288 -4.26 -53.03 -18.91
C SER A 288 -4.22 -52.38 -17.53
N GLY A 289 -3.10 -52.56 -16.80
CA GLY A 289 -2.94 -52.01 -15.46
C GLY A 289 -3.18 -50.49 -15.44
N CYS A 290 -3.87 -50.01 -14.41
CA CYS A 290 -4.18 -48.60 -14.10
C CYS A 290 -2.92 -47.75 -13.79
N GLY A 291 -1.89 -47.85 -14.63
CA GLY A 291 -0.56 -47.33 -14.36
C GLY A 291 -0.50 -45.80 -14.28
N LYS A 292 -1.52 -45.06 -14.73
CA LYS A 292 -1.50 -43.59 -14.76
C LYS A 292 -2.88 -42.95 -14.51
N VAL A 293 -3.47 -43.20 -13.34
CA VAL A 293 -4.66 -42.46 -12.87
C VAL A 293 -4.46 -40.94 -12.98
N ALA A 294 -5.49 -40.25 -13.47
CA ALA A 294 -5.50 -38.82 -13.74
C ALA A 294 -5.01 -37.97 -12.55
N ARG A 295 -4.33 -36.86 -12.85
CA ARG A 295 -3.99 -35.83 -11.86
C ARG A 295 -4.63 -34.51 -12.25
N PHE A 296 -5.71 -34.18 -11.57
CA PHE A 296 -6.35 -32.89 -11.72
C PHE A 296 -5.45 -31.77 -11.18
N GLY A 297 -5.10 -30.83 -12.06
CA GLY A 297 -4.53 -29.54 -11.71
C GLY A 297 -5.57 -28.43 -11.86
N CYS A 298 -5.26 -27.23 -11.37
CA CYS A 298 -6.13 -26.09 -11.64
C CYS A 298 -6.19 -25.77 -13.14
N VAL A 299 -7.32 -25.25 -13.62
CA VAL A 299 -7.59 -24.99 -15.05
C VAL A 299 -6.62 -24.00 -15.69
N THR A 300 -5.88 -23.22 -14.89
CA THR A 300 -4.85 -22.28 -15.35
C THR A 300 -3.42 -22.76 -15.10
N CYS A 301 -3.18 -23.99 -14.63
CA CYS A 301 -1.86 -24.45 -14.21
C CYS A 301 -0.81 -24.48 -15.34
N GLY A 302 0.17 -23.57 -15.27
CA GLY A 302 1.31 -23.53 -16.20
C GLY A 302 2.50 -24.41 -15.83
N MET A 303 2.44 -25.08 -14.66
CA MET A 303 3.54 -25.93 -14.17
C MET A 303 3.59 -27.30 -14.84
N VAL A 304 2.58 -27.63 -15.64
CA VAL A 304 2.53 -28.83 -16.48
C VAL A 304 2.69 -28.37 -17.93
N GLY A 305 3.51 -29.07 -18.73
CA GLY A 305 3.70 -28.69 -20.13
C GLY A 305 2.44 -28.91 -20.96
N ASP A 306 1.82 -30.07 -20.82
CA ASP A 306 0.59 -30.46 -21.52
C ASP A 306 -0.46 -30.95 -20.51
N ASP A 307 -1.62 -30.30 -20.46
CA ASP A 307 -2.71 -30.66 -19.55
C ASP A 307 -3.58 -31.73 -20.21
N LYS A 308 -3.21 -32.99 -19.99
CA LYS A 308 -3.94 -34.15 -20.54
C LYS A 308 -5.33 -34.25 -19.94
N SER A 309 -5.47 -34.05 -18.63
CA SER A 309 -6.76 -34.14 -17.96
C SER A 309 -7.79 -33.17 -18.54
N ALA A 310 -7.42 -31.92 -18.80
CA ALA A 310 -8.32 -30.94 -19.40
C ALA A 310 -8.74 -31.34 -20.83
N LYS A 311 -7.85 -31.97 -21.60
CA LYS A 311 -8.17 -32.47 -22.94
C LYS A 311 -9.15 -33.64 -22.88
N GLU A 312 -8.90 -34.62 -22.02
CA GLU A 312 -9.80 -35.78 -21.88
C GLU A 312 -11.18 -35.36 -21.35
N LEU A 313 -11.25 -34.42 -20.42
CA LEU A 313 -12.53 -33.90 -19.93
C LEU A 313 -13.37 -33.25 -21.05
N ASN A 314 -12.73 -32.55 -21.99
CA ASN A 314 -13.42 -31.93 -23.13
C ASN A 314 -14.03 -32.94 -24.11
N GLU A 315 -13.69 -34.23 -24.03
CA GLU A 315 -14.35 -35.28 -24.84
C GLU A 315 -15.75 -35.63 -24.29
N TYR A 316 -16.03 -35.32 -23.02
CA TYR A 316 -17.34 -35.56 -22.41
C TYR A 316 -18.28 -34.37 -22.62
N VAL A 317 -19.49 -34.62 -23.13
CA VAL A 317 -20.48 -33.56 -23.43
C VAL A 317 -20.85 -32.76 -22.18
N ARG A 318 -20.93 -33.42 -21.02
CA ARG A 318 -21.14 -32.76 -19.72
C ARG A 318 -20.12 -31.67 -19.38
N TRP A 319 -18.89 -31.77 -19.88
CA TRP A 319 -17.82 -30.81 -19.59
C TRP A 319 -17.51 -29.90 -20.78
N SER A 320 -17.56 -30.42 -22.01
CA SER A 320 -17.30 -29.64 -23.24
C SER A 320 -18.25 -28.46 -23.42
N ARG A 321 -19.41 -28.47 -22.76
CA ARG A 321 -20.34 -27.32 -22.69
C ARG A 321 -19.71 -26.03 -22.16
N PHE A 322 -18.67 -26.13 -21.33
CA PHE A 322 -17.93 -24.97 -20.81
C PHE A 322 -16.85 -24.48 -21.80
N GLY A 323 -16.67 -25.21 -22.90
CA GLY A 323 -15.73 -24.94 -23.97
C GLY A 323 -14.27 -25.13 -23.57
N ASP A 324 -13.37 -24.94 -24.54
CA ASP A 324 -11.92 -24.98 -24.31
C ASP A 324 -11.34 -23.62 -23.88
N SER A 325 -12.21 -22.66 -23.51
CA SER A 325 -11.86 -21.28 -23.20
C SER A 325 -10.82 -21.15 -22.07
N THR A 326 -10.97 -21.96 -21.02
CA THR A 326 -10.04 -22.03 -19.88
C THR A 326 -8.68 -22.60 -20.29
N LEU A 327 -8.66 -23.64 -21.13
CA LEU A 327 -7.44 -24.23 -21.68
C LEU A 327 -6.70 -23.26 -22.61
N ARG A 328 -7.42 -22.55 -23.49
CA ARG A 328 -6.87 -21.49 -24.35
C ARG A 328 -6.29 -20.34 -23.52
N PHE A 329 -7.00 -19.93 -22.47
CA PHE A 329 -6.55 -18.88 -21.55
C PHE A 329 -5.30 -19.29 -20.77
N ARG A 330 -5.27 -20.52 -20.24
CA ARG A 330 -4.08 -21.14 -19.63
C ARG A 330 -2.89 -21.11 -20.58
N ASP A 331 -3.07 -21.62 -21.79
CA ASP A 331 -1.98 -21.69 -22.76
C ASP A 331 -1.49 -20.28 -23.10
N PHE A 332 -2.40 -19.31 -23.27
CA PHE A 332 -2.02 -17.90 -23.42
C PHE A 332 -1.18 -17.37 -22.24
N LEU A 333 -1.60 -17.62 -20.98
CA LEU A 333 -0.84 -17.26 -19.79
C LEU A 333 0.57 -17.85 -19.80
N THR A 334 0.72 -19.11 -20.20
CA THR A 334 2.04 -19.76 -20.29
C THR A 334 2.94 -19.09 -21.31
N ARG A 335 2.41 -18.74 -22.49
CA ARG A 335 3.18 -18.12 -23.56
C ARG A 335 3.64 -16.71 -23.20
N VAL A 336 2.71 -15.86 -22.77
CA VAL A 336 3.01 -14.44 -22.50
C VAL A 336 3.90 -14.24 -21.27
N SER A 337 3.90 -15.19 -20.34
CA SER A 337 4.77 -15.11 -19.16
C SER A 337 6.24 -15.29 -19.52
N ASP A 338 6.56 -16.14 -20.50
CA ASP A 338 7.94 -16.47 -20.85
C ASP A 338 8.47 -15.64 -22.03
N ASP A 339 7.60 -15.21 -22.94
CA ASP A 339 7.95 -14.35 -24.08
C ASP A 339 8.36 -12.93 -23.66
N ILE A 340 9.57 -12.51 -24.02
CA ILE A 340 10.12 -11.18 -23.73
C ILE A 340 9.37 -10.05 -24.45
N HIS A 341 8.82 -10.29 -25.64
CA HIS A 341 8.10 -9.28 -26.41
C HIS A 341 6.75 -8.91 -25.78
N CYS A 342 6.22 -9.81 -24.95
CA CYS A 342 5.03 -9.59 -24.13
C CYS A 342 5.32 -8.80 -22.84
N ARG A 343 6.60 -8.55 -22.50
CA ARG A 343 7.00 -7.87 -21.26
C ARG A 343 7.33 -6.40 -21.47
N ALA A 344 6.97 -5.57 -20.50
CA ALA A 344 7.30 -4.15 -20.45
C ALA A 344 8.58 -3.93 -19.63
N PHE A 345 9.46 -3.07 -20.12
CA PHE A 345 10.60 -2.53 -19.40
C PHE A 345 10.11 -1.46 -18.42
N HIS A 346 9.42 -1.91 -17.37
CA HIS A 346 8.62 -1.04 -16.51
C HIS A 346 9.44 -0.40 -15.39
N ALA A 347 9.24 0.90 -15.14
CA ALA A 347 9.87 1.61 -14.04
C ALA A 347 9.23 1.20 -12.70
N ARG A 348 9.96 0.44 -11.89
CA ARG A 348 9.40 -0.10 -10.63
C ARG A 348 10.29 0.09 -9.41
N ALA A 349 11.59 0.03 -9.61
CA ALA A 349 12.58 0.16 -8.55
C ALA A 349 13.56 1.26 -8.91
N TYR A 350 14.20 1.84 -7.91
CA TYR A 350 15.30 2.77 -8.09
C TYR A 350 16.42 2.45 -7.11
N ASP A 351 17.63 2.88 -7.42
CA ASP A 351 18.79 2.69 -6.56
C ASP A 351 18.86 3.73 -5.45
N ARG A 352 18.24 3.44 -4.31
CA ARG A 352 18.29 4.29 -3.12
C ARG A 352 19.69 4.47 -2.51
N SER A 353 20.64 3.62 -2.87
CA SER A 353 22.00 3.59 -2.28
C SER A 353 23.09 4.19 -3.14
N GLY A 354 22.77 4.49 -4.38
CA GLY A 354 23.68 5.05 -5.38
C GLY A 354 23.09 6.34 -5.93
N ASN A 355 23.04 6.45 -7.26
CA ASN A 355 22.69 7.70 -7.94
C ASN A 355 21.17 7.94 -8.11
N ASN A 356 20.31 7.25 -7.34
CA ASN A 356 18.85 7.30 -7.50
C ASN A 356 18.34 6.88 -8.89
N ASN A 357 19.17 6.20 -9.69
CA ASN A 357 18.78 5.75 -11.01
C ASN A 357 17.59 4.78 -10.94
N VAL A 358 16.71 4.83 -11.94
CA VAL A 358 15.51 4.01 -12.03
C VAL A 358 15.76 2.78 -12.88
N PHE A 359 15.37 1.62 -12.39
CA PHE A 359 15.50 0.36 -13.09
C PHE A 359 14.29 0.09 -13.98
N PHE A 360 14.57 -0.17 -15.25
CA PHE A 360 13.65 -0.72 -16.21
C PHE A 360 13.90 -2.22 -16.35
N GLN A 361 12.99 -3.02 -15.77
CA GLN A 361 13.10 -4.48 -15.77
C GLN A 361 11.96 -5.09 -16.58
N PRO A 362 12.22 -6.09 -17.43
CA PRO A 362 11.18 -6.82 -18.16
C PRO A 362 10.54 -7.89 -17.24
N ASN A 363 10.00 -7.46 -16.10
CA ASN A 363 9.40 -8.32 -15.08
C ASN A 363 7.87 -8.14 -14.97
N ILE A 364 7.28 -7.39 -15.90
CA ILE A 364 5.87 -7.04 -15.97
C ILE A 364 5.37 -7.29 -17.39
N LEU A 365 4.10 -7.66 -17.55
CA LEU A 365 3.45 -7.76 -18.87
C LEU A 365 3.07 -6.38 -19.41
N LYS A 366 3.16 -6.18 -20.72
CA LYS A 366 2.70 -4.96 -21.38
C LYS A 366 1.20 -4.75 -21.14
N ALA A 367 0.77 -3.48 -21.08
CA ALA A 367 -0.65 -3.13 -20.91
C ALA A 367 -1.56 -3.82 -21.94
N SER A 368 -1.11 -3.93 -23.20
CA SER A 368 -1.85 -4.63 -24.26
C SER A 368 -2.07 -6.12 -23.98
N VAL A 369 -1.17 -6.76 -23.25
CA VAL A 369 -1.30 -8.17 -22.83
C VAL A 369 -2.23 -8.26 -21.62
N LEU A 370 -2.05 -7.37 -20.65
CA LEU A 370 -2.90 -7.30 -19.46
C LEU A 370 -4.37 -7.04 -19.82
N GLU A 371 -4.64 -6.14 -20.78
CA GLU A 371 -5.99 -5.92 -21.32
C GLU A 371 -6.60 -7.22 -21.87
N LYS A 372 -5.83 -8.02 -22.63
CA LYS A 372 -6.30 -9.32 -23.14
C LYS A 372 -6.61 -10.31 -22.03
N LEU A 373 -5.83 -10.31 -20.95
CA LEU A 373 -6.15 -11.14 -19.78
C LEU A 373 -7.50 -10.75 -19.18
N VAL A 374 -7.79 -9.45 -19.08
CA VAL A 374 -9.09 -8.96 -18.60
C VAL A 374 -10.21 -9.37 -19.56
N TRP A 375 -10.03 -9.24 -20.88
CA TRP A 375 -11.00 -9.72 -21.87
C TRP A 375 -11.35 -11.19 -21.69
N TYR A 376 -10.33 -12.07 -21.68
CA TYR A 376 -10.54 -13.51 -21.59
C TYR A 376 -11.17 -13.94 -20.26
N ALA A 377 -10.71 -13.38 -19.14
CA ALA A 377 -11.29 -13.68 -17.83
C ALA A 377 -12.75 -13.20 -17.72
N SER A 378 -13.06 -12.02 -18.27
CA SER A 378 -14.43 -11.48 -18.32
C SER A 378 -15.36 -12.36 -19.15
N GLN A 379 -14.89 -12.82 -20.32
CA GLN A 379 -15.65 -13.72 -21.20
C GLN A 379 -15.93 -15.06 -20.51
N ILE A 380 -14.90 -15.69 -19.92
CA ILE A 380 -15.07 -16.97 -19.20
C ILE A 380 -16.10 -16.83 -18.06
N SER A 381 -16.03 -15.75 -17.27
CA SER A 381 -17.01 -15.49 -16.21
C SER A 381 -18.44 -15.39 -16.76
N LEU A 382 -18.65 -14.60 -17.81
CA LEU A 382 -19.99 -14.34 -18.34
C LEU A 382 -20.58 -15.53 -19.07
N ASP A 383 -19.77 -16.24 -19.86
CA ASP A 383 -20.21 -17.45 -20.54
C ASP A 383 -20.57 -18.52 -19.50
N SER A 384 -19.80 -18.64 -18.41
CA SER A 384 -20.15 -19.53 -17.29
C SER A 384 -21.42 -19.08 -16.54
N GLN A 385 -21.68 -17.78 -16.44
CA GLN A 385 -22.89 -17.25 -15.83
C GLN A 385 -24.13 -17.57 -16.66
N GLN A 386 -24.06 -17.40 -17.99
CA GLN A 386 -25.14 -17.74 -18.91
C GLN A 386 -25.50 -19.23 -18.86
N ILE A 387 -24.49 -20.10 -18.77
CA ILE A 387 -24.69 -21.55 -18.60
C ILE A 387 -25.44 -21.85 -17.28
N HIS A 388 -25.05 -21.19 -16.19
CA HIS A 388 -25.72 -21.33 -14.89
C HIS A 388 -27.17 -20.87 -14.94
N GLU A 389 -27.44 -19.67 -15.46
CA GLU A 389 -28.79 -19.11 -15.60
C GLU A 389 -29.69 -20.01 -16.46
N SER A 390 -29.15 -20.54 -17.55
CA SER A 390 -29.86 -21.49 -18.43
C SER A 390 -30.22 -22.79 -17.69
N PHE A 391 -29.30 -23.32 -16.87
CA PHE A 391 -29.57 -24.51 -16.06
C PHE A 391 -30.62 -24.25 -14.97
N VAL A 392 -30.52 -23.11 -14.28
CA VAL A 392 -31.49 -22.70 -13.25
C VAL A 392 -32.90 -22.55 -13.85
N ALA A 393 -33.02 -22.00 -15.06
CA ALA A 393 -34.30 -21.93 -15.77
C ALA A 393 -34.89 -23.32 -16.08
N LEU A 394 -34.06 -24.29 -16.51
CA LEU A 394 -34.50 -25.68 -16.71
C LEU A 394 -34.93 -26.33 -15.40
N TYR A 395 -34.23 -26.03 -14.30
CA TYR A 395 -34.58 -26.55 -12.98
C TYR A 395 -35.93 -26.03 -12.48
N HIS A 396 -36.18 -24.72 -12.56
CA HIS A 396 -37.45 -24.13 -12.14
C HIS A 396 -38.64 -24.56 -13.00
N THR A 397 -38.40 -24.92 -14.26
CA THR A 397 -39.45 -25.41 -15.17
C THR A 397 -39.66 -26.92 -15.10
N GLY A 398 -38.94 -27.64 -14.23
CA GLY A 398 -39.04 -29.10 -14.08
C GLY A 398 -38.51 -29.87 -15.29
N LYS A 399 -37.67 -29.24 -16.13
CA LYS A 399 -37.15 -29.77 -17.39
C LYS A 399 -35.64 -30.07 -17.31
N VAL A 400 -35.14 -30.42 -16.13
CA VAL A 400 -33.70 -30.72 -15.89
C VAL A 400 -33.19 -31.84 -16.79
N ASP A 401 -34.02 -32.84 -17.10
CA ASP A 401 -33.69 -33.93 -18.02
C ASP A 401 -33.44 -33.45 -19.46
N GLN A 402 -33.78 -32.21 -19.79
CA GLN A 402 -33.46 -31.62 -21.10
C GLN A 402 -32.02 -31.10 -21.17
N ASP A 403 -31.37 -30.87 -20.02
CA ASP A 403 -29.99 -30.38 -19.94
C ASP A 403 -29.01 -31.37 -20.58
N ILE A 404 -28.09 -30.85 -21.38
CA ILE A 404 -27.13 -31.66 -22.15
C ILE A 404 -26.19 -32.45 -21.24
N GLY A 405 -25.80 -31.91 -20.08
CA GLY A 405 -24.92 -32.58 -19.14
C GLY A 405 -25.65 -33.72 -18.44
N ILE A 406 -26.89 -33.47 -18.00
CA ILE A 406 -27.74 -34.51 -17.38
C ILE A 406 -28.01 -35.66 -18.35
N LYS A 407 -28.37 -35.36 -19.60
CA LYS A 407 -28.57 -36.39 -20.64
C LYS A 407 -27.34 -37.25 -20.85
N ASP A 408 -26.18 -36.60 -20.96
CA ASP A 408 -24.91 -37.31 -21.10
C ASP A 408 -24.60 -38.19 -19.87
N ILE A 409 -25.00 -37.78 -18.64
CA ILE A 409 -24.79 -38.62 -17.44
C ILE A 409 -25.75 -39.81 -17.49
N GLN A 410 -26.99 -39.56 -17.89
CA GLN A 410 -28.04 -40.56 -17.99
C GLN A 410 -27.74 -41.63 -19.05
N SER A 411 -27.07 -41.29 -20.15
CA SER A 411 -26.72 -42.22 -21.23
C SER A 411 -25.35 -42.88 -21.08
N ASP A 412 -24.55 -42.52 -20.08
CA ASP A 412 -23.19 -43.04 -19.90
C ASP A 412 -23.18 -44.53 -19.51
N PRO A 413 -22.71 -45.44 -20.39
CA PRO A 413 -22.70 -46.87 -20.10
C PRO A 413 -21.64 -47.27 -19.08
N SER A 414 -20.66 -46.42 -18.79
CA SER A 414 -19.61 -46.71 -17.80
C SER A 414 -20.06 -46.55 -16.35
N LEU A 415 -21.22 -45.92 -16.12
CA LEU A 415 -21.76 -45.65 -14.79
C LEU A 415 -22.85 -46.68 -14.43
N ASN A 416 -22.67 -47.38 -13.31
CA ASN A 416 -23.76 -48.19 -12.73
C ASN A 416 -24.90 -47.29 -12.19
N ALA A 417 -26.05 -47.90 -11.88
CA ALA A 417 -27.25 -47.17 -11.46
C ALA A 417 -27.06 -46.32 -10.19
N SER A 418 -26.31 -46.82 -9.19
CA SER A 418 -26.05 -46.08 -7.94
C SER A 418 -25.15 -44.87 -8.20
N VAL A 419 -24.01 -45.08 -8.86
CA VAL A 419 -23.06 -44.00 -9.20
C VAL A 419 -23.70 -42.97 -10.12
N ARG A 420 -24.50 -43.40 -11.10
CA ARG A 420 -25.24 -42.50 -12.00
C ARG A 420 -26.17 -41.57 -11.24
N LYS A 421 -26.92 -42.09 -10.27
CA LYS A 421 -27.79 -41.29 -9.41
C LYS A 421 -26.99 -40.26 -8.60
N GLN A 422 -25.89 -40.68 -7.98
CA GLN A 422 -25.03 -39.78 -7.20
C GLN A 422 -24.39 -38.70 -8.10
N TYR A 423 -24.03 -39.04 -9.33
CA TYR A 423 -23.46 -38.11 -10.30
C TYR A 423 -24.48 -37.04 -10.71
N ILE A 424 -25.71 -37.44 -11.07
CA ILE A 424 -26.81 -36.52 -11.38
C ILE A 424 -27.08 -35.57 -10.21
N GLU A 425 -27.13 -36.10 -8.98
CA GLU A 425 -27.31 -35.29 -7.77
C GLU A 425 -26.16 -34.28 -7.59
N MET A 426 -24.91 -34.75 -7.63
CA MET A 426 -23.71 -33.91 -7.50
C MET A 426 -23.69 -32.79 -8.56
N TYR A 427 -23.89 -33.14 -9.82
CA TYR A 427 -23.88 -32.22 -10.94
C TYR A 427 -24.99 -31.17 -10.81
N THR A 428 -26.22 -31.60 -10.51
CA THR A 428 -27.36 -30.71 -10.31
C THR A 428 -27.11 -29.73 -9.17
N ASN A 429 -26.67 -30.23 -8.01
CA ASN A 429 -26.39 -29.39 -6.85
C ASN A 429 -25.32 -28.33 -7.15
N ARG A 430 -24.25 -28.70 -7.88
CA ARG A 430 -23.20 -27.73 -8.23
C ARG A 430 -23.69 -26.70 -9.24
N MET A 431 -24.46 -27.11 -10.25
CA MET A 431 -24.98 -26.20 -11.26
C MET A 431 -25.99 -25.19 -10.70
N LEU A 432 -26.71 -25.53 -9.63
CA LEU A 432 -27.61 -24.62 -8.93
C LEU A 432 -26.89 -23.63 -8.01
N LYS A 433 -25.70 -23.98 -7.50
CA LYS A 433 -24.97 -23.14 -6.54
C LYS A 433 -24.48 -21.81 -7.13
N GLY A 434 -24.18 -21.79 -8.44
CA GLY A 434 -23.65 -20.60 -9.12
C GLY A 434 -22.82 -20.97 -10.35
N PRO A 435 -22.24 -19.97 -11.04
CA PRO A 435 -21.35 -20.19 -12.18
C PRO A 435 -20.21 -21.16 -11.86
N MET A 436 -19.78 -21.95 -12.86
CA MET A 436 -18.64 -22.85 -12.76
C MET A 436 -17.32 -22.07 -12.62
N PHE A 437 -17.19 -20.95 -13.32
CA PHE A 437 -16.00 -20.09 -13.27
C PHE A 437 -16.40 -18.63 -13.05
N THR A 438 -15.80 -18.00 -12.03
CA THR A 438 -15.93 -16.55 -11.76
C THR A 438 -14.53 -15.96 -11.63
N LEU A 439 -13.87 -15.73 -12.77
CA LEU A 439 -12.49 -15.22 -12.80
C LEU A 439 -12.43 -13.68 -12.68
N PHE A 440 -13.51 -13.00 -13.03
CA PHE A 440 -13.60 -11.55 -13.10
C PHE A 440 -15.04 -11.07 -12.78
N SER A 441 -15.16 -9.94 -12.10
CA SER A 441 -16.41 -9.28 -11.67
C SER A 441 -16.22 -7.76 -11.57
N HIS A 442 -17.28 -7.00 -11.23
CA HIS A 442 -17.19 -5.54 -10.99
C HIS A 442 -16.14 -5.18 -9.94
N GLN A 443 -16.08 -5.90 -8.81
CA GLN A 443 -15.06 -5.68 -7.79
C GLN A 443 -13.64 -5.89 -8.36
N HIS A 444 -13.46 -6.89 -9.23
CA HIS A 444 -12.17 -7.15 -9.85
C HIS A 444 -11.78 -6.00 -10.77
N ALA A 445 -12.71 -5.53 -11.59
CA ALA A 445 -12.53 -4.41 -12.48
C ALA A 445 -12.15 -3.12 -11.75
N VAL A 446 -12.85 -2.79 -10.65
CA VAL A 446 -12.58 -1.61 -9.83
C VAL A 446 -11.22 -1.70 -9.15
N LEU A 447 -10.95 -2.78 -8.42
CA LEU A 447 -9.66 -2.95 -7.73
C LEU A 447 -8.49 -2.97 -8.73
N LEU A 448 -8.65 -3.65 -9.87
CA LEU A 448 -7.60 -3.71 -10.88
C LEU A 448 -7.35 -2.34 -11.53
N SER A 449 -8.39 -1.53 -11.74
CA SER A 449 -8.26 -0.15 -12.21
C SER A 449 -7.45 0.74 -11.26
N LEU A 450 -7.68 0.58 -9.96
CA LEU A 450 -6.87 1.22 -8.92
C LEU A 450 -5.42 0.72 -8.97
N LEU A 451 -5.21 -0.60 -9.02
CA LEU A 451 -3.85 -1.18 -8.99
C LEU A 451 -3.04 -0.83 -10.24
N TRP A 452 -3.67 -0.77 -11.42
CA TRP A 452 -3.01 -0.32 -12.64
C TRP A 452 -2.54 1.12 -12.52
N SER A 453 -3.37 1.97 -11.92
CA SER A 453 -3.05 3.38 -11.68
C SER A 453 -1.95 3.53 -10.63
N LEU A 454 -2.04 2.78 -9.53
CA LEU A 454 -1.04 2.74 -8.46
C LEU A 454 0.34 2.26 -8.94
N HIS A 455 0.38 1.40 -9.95
CA HIS A 455 1.63 0.82 -10.48
C HIS A 455 2.14 1.45 -11.77
N GLY A 456 1.47 2.47 -12.31
CA GLY A 456 1.96 3.16 -13.50
C GLY A 456 1.67 2.46 -14.82
N ILE A 457 0.71 1.54 -14.88
CA ILE A 457 0.45 0.74 -16.08
C ILE A 457 -0.05 1.61 -17.22
N THR A 458 0.57 1.50 -18.39
CA THR A 458 0.33 2.35 -19.57
C THR A 458 -1.02 2.07 -20.23
N ALA A 459 -2.10 2.40 -19.54
CA ALA A 459 -3.47 2.20 -19.96
C ALA A 459 -4.32 3.45 -19.61
N LEU A 460 -5.48 3.54 -20.26
CA LEU A 460 -6.50 4.53 -19.93
C LEU A 460 -7.02 4.36 -18.49
N PRO A 461 -7.52 5.44 -17.85
CA PRO A 461 -8.11 5.33 -16.51
C PRO A 461 -9.31 4.38 -16.56
N TYR A 462 -9.47 3.54 -15.54
CA TYR A 462 -10.59 2.58 -15.45
C TYR A 462 -10.69 1.57 -16.60
N ARG A 463 -9.60 1.33 -17.35
CA ARG A 463 -9.59 0.42 -18.50
C ARG A 463 -10.10 -1.00 -18.21
N PRO A 464 -9.73 -1.66 -17.10
CA PRO A 464 -10.30 -2.96 -16.74
C PRO A 464 -11.82 -2.96 -16.63
N LEU A 465 -12.40 -1.88 -16.07
CA LEU A 465 -13.86 -1.71 -15.97
C LEU A 465 -14.51 -1.51 -17.33
N ALA A 466 -13.95 -0.64 -18.17
CA ALA A 466 -14.46 -0.44 -19.52
C ALA A 466 -14.45 -1.73 -20.36
N ILE A 467 -13.45 -2.61 -20.18
CA ILE A 467 -13.41 -3.92 -20.83
C ILE A 467 -14.53 -4.82 -20.32
N TYR A 468 -14.68 -4.94 -18.99
CA TYR A 468 -15.70 -5.80 -18.40
C TYR A 468 -17.11 -5.39 -18.86
N GLU A 469 -17.40 -4.09 -18.85
CA GLU A 469 -18.66 -3.49 -19.31
C GLU A 469 -18.88 -3.69 -20.82
N ALA A 470 -17.82 -3.65 -21.62
CA ALA A 470 -17.90 -4.02 -23.02
C ALA A 470 -18.28 -5.50 -23.22
N VAL A 471 -17.76 -6.41 -22.40
CA VAL A 471 -18.09 -7.85 -22.48
C VAL A 471 -19.53 -8.10 -22.04
N LEU A 472 -19.99 -7.41 -20.98
CA LEU A 472 -21.39 -7.44 -20.54
C LEU A 472 -22.34 -7.01 -21.67
N LYS A 473 -21.96 -5.99 -22.44
CA LYS A 473 -22.70 -5.52 -23.64
C LYS A 473 -22.55 -6.42 -24.87
N GLY A 474 -22.00 -7.62 -24.72
CA GLY A 474 -21.89 -8.62 -25.79
C GLY A 474 -20.64 -8.50 -26.66
N LYS A 475 -19.71 -7.55 -26.41
CA LYS A 475 -18.44 -7.53 -27.15
C LYS A 475 -17.59 -8.75 -26.77
N ARG A 476 -16.88 -9.31 -27.73
CA ARG A 476 -16.02 -10.49 -27.56
C ARG A 476 -14.70 -10.31 -28.29
N LEU A 477 -13.63 -10.80 -27.69
CA LEU A 477 -12.33 -11.00 -28.29
C LEU A 477 -12.15 -12.51 -28.57
N PRO A 478 -11.74 -12.91 -29.80
CA PRO A 478 -11.45 -14.30 -30.08
C PRO A 478 -10.40 -14.87 -29.12
N PHE A 479 -10.70 -16.04 -28.56
CA PHE A 479 -9.73 -16.76 -27.74
C PHE A 479 -8.50 -17.14 -28.58
N PRO A 480 -7.31 -17.17 -27.96
CA PRO A 480 -6.10 -17.48 -28.68
C PRO A 480 -6.01 -18.99 -28.95
N MET A 481 -5.11 -19.38 -29.85
CA MET A 481 -4.84 -20.78 -30.13
C MET A 481 -4.31 -21.51 -28.88
N THR A 482 -4.66 -22.80 -28.75
CA THR A 482 -3.99 -23.70 -27.80
C THR A 482 -2.53 -23.89 -28.21
N ASN A 483 -1.69 -24.36 -27.30
CA ASN A 483 -0.29 -24.64 -27.60
C ASN A 483 -0.14 -25.76 -28.66
N ALA A 484 -1.07 -26.71 -28.69
CA ALA A 484 -1.11 -27.76 -29.72
C ALA A 484 -1.42 -27.18 -31.11
N GLU A 485 -2.46 -26.36 -31.23
CA GLU A 485 -2.84 -25.68 -32.48
C GLU A 485 -1.71 -24.77 -33.00
N LEU A 486 -1.08 -24.00 -32.10
CA LEU A 486 0.02 -23.11 -32.45
C LEU A 486 1.23 -23.89 -32.96
N ASN A 487 1.62 -24.96 -32.28
CA ASN A 487 2.74 -25.80 -32.70
C ASN A 487 2.46 -26.50 -34.04
N ALA A 488 1.23 -26.97 -34.28
CA ALA A 488 0.83 -27.52 -35.57
C ALA A 488 0.96 -26.49 -36.69
N LYS A 489 0.48 -25.26 -36.47
CA LYS A 489 0.63 -24.15 -37.42
C LYS A 489 2.09 -23.78 -37.68
N ARG A 490 2.94 -23.78 -36.66
CA ARG A 490 4.38 -23.50 -36.78
C ARG A 490 5.12 -24.61 -37.53
N ALA A 491 4.77 -25.87 -37.29
CA ALA A 491 5.32 -26.99 -38.02
C ALA A 491 5.00 -26.91 -39.53
N GLN A 492 3.77 -26.50 -39.89
CA GLN A 492 3.40 -26.23 -41.29
C GLN A 492 4.24 -25.10 -41.92
N GLN A 493 4.78 -24.19 -41.11
CA GLN A 493 5.65 -23.09 -41.55
C GLN A 493 7.14 -23.44 -41.49
N GLY A 494 7.51 -24.68 -41.15
CA GLY A 494 8.91 -25.10 -40.99
C GLY A 494 9.60 -24.50 -39.76
N LEU A 495 8.85 -23.97 -38.79
CA LEU A 495 9.38 -23.37 -37.56
C LEU A 495 9.42 -24.41 -36.43
N ILE A 496 10.41 -24.27 -35.53
CA ILE A 496 10.49 -25.07 -34.30
C ILE A 496 9.27 -24.81 -33.39
N SER A 497 9.01 -25.76 -32.48
CA SER A 497 7.94 -25.61 -31.49
C SER A 497 8.14 -24.34 -30.66
N PHE A 498 7.03 -23.70 -30.26
CA PHE A 498 7.09 -22.48 -29.45
C PHE A 498 7.85 -22.70 -28.12
N GLN A 499 7.70 -23.88 -27.52
CA GLN A 499 8.37 -24.23 -26.26
C GLN A 499 9.89 -24.33 -26.42
N GLU A 500 10.35 -24.79 -27.58
CA GLU A 500 11.77 -24.89 -27.90
C GLU A 500 12.37 -23.52 -28.22
N GLU A 501 11.64 -22.67 -28.94
CA GLU A 501 12.02 -21.27 -29.16
C GLU A 501 12.21 -20.53 -27.83
N LEU A 502 11.25 -20.62 -26.91
CA LEU A 502 11.37 -19.98 -25.59
C LEU A 502 12.59 -20.44 -24.78
N ARG A 503 13.01 -21.72 -24.90
CA ARG A 503 14.19 -22.23 -24.19
C ARG A 503 15.50 -21.62 -24.70
N THR A 504 15.51 -21.16 -25.95
CA THR A 504 16.69 -20.54 -26.57
C THR A 504 16.78 -19.03 -26.29
N GLN A 505 15.70 -18.39 -25.87
CA GLN A 505 15.68 -16.96 -25.59
C GLN A 505 16.29 -16.65 -24.21
N SER A 506 17.39 -15.91 -24.20
CA SER A 506 17.93 -15.34 -22.95
C SER A 506 17.09 -14.15 -22.49
N ILE A 507 16.71 -14.11 -21.21
CA ILE A 507 16.07 -12.92 -20.63
C ILE A 507 17.13 -11.82 -20.54
N PRO A 508 16.92 -10.66 -21.17
CA PRO A 508 17.90 -9.58 -21.14
C PRO A 508 18.03 -8.98 -19.74
N ASP A 509 19.25 -8.53 -19.42
CA ASP A 509 19.51 -7.73 -18.23
C ASP A 509 18.69 -6.43 -18.25
N ALA A 510 18.40 -5.90 -17.07
CA ALA A 510 17.73 -4.62 -16.90
C ALA A 510 18.49 -3.48 -17.61
N VAL A 511 17.81 -2.37 -17.84
CA VAL A 511 18.44 -1.10 -18.22
C VAL A 511 18.08 -0.03 -17.19
N VAL A 512 18.84 1.05 -17.17
CA VAL A 512 18.81 2.01 -16.06
C VAL A 512 18.64 3.42 -16.58
N ALA A 513 17.53 4.07 -16.21
CA ALA A 513 17.33 5.50 -16.44
C ALA A 513 18.08 6.31 -15.40
N GLN A 514 18.90 7.24 -15.87
CA GLN A 514 19.53 8.27 -15.06
C GLN A 514 18.58 9.46 -14.97
N LEU A 515 18.14 9.76 -13.75
CA LEU A 515 17.34 10.97 -13.48
C LEU A 515 18.24 12.22 -13.40
N PHE A 516 19.53 12.03 -13.18
CA PHE A 516 20.52 13.07 -12.97
C PHE A 516 21.75 12.80 -13.84
N THR A 517 22.39 13.87 -14.31
CA THR A 517 23.64 13.77 -15.08
C THR A 517 24.74 13.14 -14.23
N PRO A 518 25.31 11.98 -14.63
CA PRO A 518 26.39 11.35 -13.87
C PRO A 518 27.66 12.21 -13.90
N ALA A 519 28.49 12.09 -12.87
CA ALA A 519 29.82 12.70 -12.87
C ALA A 519 30.65 12.20 -14.05
N LYS A 520 31.29 13.13 -14.77
CA LYS A 520 32.21 12.79 -15.88
C LYS A 520 33.53 12.17 -15.43
N GLN A 521 33.81 12.11 -14.13
CA GLN A 521 35.07 11.64 -13.57
C GLN A 521 34.85 10.60 -12.47
N SER A 522 35.61 9.51 -12.52
CA SER A 522 35.57 8.46 -11.48
C SER A 522 36.23 8.93 -10.18
N PHE A 523 35.89 8.26 -9.07
CA PHE A 523 36.47 8.56 -7.77
C PHE A 523 38.00 8.40 -7.78
N ALA A 524 38.51 7.39 -8.48
CA ALA A 524 39.95 7.15 -8.64
C ALA A 524 40.66 8.33 -9.33
N LYS A 525 40.03 8.95 -10.34
CA LYS A 525 40.58 10.10 -11.05
C LYS A 525 40.61 11.34 -10.17
N LEU A 526 39.52 11.64 -9.47
CA LEU A 526 39.44 12.76 -8.51
C LEU A 526 40.45 12.60 -7.38
N LYS A 527 40.60 11.39 -6.83
CA LYS A 527 41.60 11.10 -5.80
C LYS A 527 43.02 11.28 -6.31
N LYS A 528 43.31 10.90 -7.56
CA LYS A 528 44.63 11.12 -8.18
C LYS A 528 44.92 12.61 -8.42
N GLN A 529 43.92 13.40 -8.78
CA GLN A 529 44.06 14.84 -9.04
C GLN A 529 44.23 15.67 -7.77
N HIS A 530 43.46 15.36 -6.72
CA HIS A 530 43.40 16.20 -5.52
C HIS A 530 44.16 15.62 -4.31
N GLY A 531 44.56 14.34 -4.34
CA GLY A 531 45.31 13.72 -3.24
C GLY A 531 44.62 13.92 -1.89
N ASP A 532 45.35 14.46 -0.91
CA ASP A 532 44.86 14.76 0.44
C ASP A 532 43.95 16.01 0.52
N LEU A 533 43.95 16.85 -0.52
CA LEU A 533 43.06 18.03 -0.65
C LEU A 533 41.67 17.66 -1.17
N LEU A 534 41.41 16.38 -1.47
CA LEU A 534 40.09 15.90 -1.86
C LEU A 534 39.11 16.13 -0.69
N ASN A 535 38.05 16.89 -0.94
CA ASN A 535 37.06 17.31 0.06
C ASN A 535 35.64 17.08 -0.50
N LYS A 536 34.61 17.50 0.26
CA LYS A 536 33.21 17.30 -0.13
C LYS A 536 32.83 18.03 -1.43
N SER A 537 33.32 19.24 -1.68
CA SER A 537 32.96 19.99 -2.89
C SER A 537 33.51 19.33 -4.16
N HIS A 538 34.72 18.76 -4.10
CA HIS A 538 35.28 17.98 -5.21
C HIS A 538 34.48 16.71 -5.53
N LEU A 539 33.75 16.16 -4.56
CA LEU A 539 32.98 14.94 -4.69
C LEU A 539 31.50 15.17 -4.98
N GLN A 540 31.02 16.42 -4.97
CA GLN A 540 29.60 16.75 -5.03
C GLN A 540 28.86 16.14 -6.23
N THR A 541 29.54 15.97 -7.35
CA THR A 541 28.99 15.35 -8.57
C THR A 541 28.83 13.82 -8.47
N LEU A 542 29.54 13.17 -7.55
CA LEU A 542 29.44 11.73 -7.26
C LEU A 542 28.52 11.40 -6.09
N LEU A 543 28.01 12.40 -5.38
CA LEU A 543 27.22 12.22 -4.17
C LEU A 543 25.72 12.10 -4.45
N PRO A 544 24.97 11.40 -3.58
CA PRO A 544 23.54 11.22 -3.78
C PRO A 544 22.85 12.55 -3.59
N PHE A 545 22.08 12.95 -4.60
CA PHE A 545 21.12 14.04 -4.42
C PHE A 545 19.99 13.54 -3.50
N GLU A 546 19.64 14.27 -2.43
CA GLU A 546 18.45 13.94 -1.66
C GLU A 546 17.21 14.22 -2.50
N LEU A 547 16.57 13.16 -2.99
CA LEU A 547 15.33 13.25 -3.78
C LEU A 547 14.25 14.11 -3.11
N ALA A 548 14.26 14.26 -1.78
CA ALA A 548 13.32 15.11 -1.03
C ALA A 548 13.63 16.61 -1.12
N GLN A 549 14.91 16.99 -1.23
CA GLN A 549 15.36 18.39 -1.35
C GLN A 549 15.08 18.96 -2.75
N TYR A 550 15.01 18.10 -3.78
CA TYR A 550 14.81 18.50 -5.18
C TYR A 550 13.48 19.22 -5.42
N TRP A 551 12.47 18.93 -4.60
CA TRP A 551 11.11 19.43 -4.71
C TRP A 551 10.89 20.74 -3.94
N GLN A 552 11.87 21.13 -3.11
CA GLN A 552 11.85 22.43 -2.45
C GLN A 552 12.37 23.53 -3.38
N ASP A 553 13.24 23.21 -4.36
CA ASP A 553 14.09 24.22 -5.02
C ASP A 553 14.00 24.39 -6.56
N ALA A 554 13.26 23.61 -7.36
CA ALA A 554 13.40 23.73 -8.82
C ALA A 554 12.07 23.54 -9.58
N ALA A 555 11.64 24.35 -10.55
CA ALA A 555 12.39 25.02 -11.63
C ALA A 555 13.40 24.08 -12.32
N VAL A 556 12.96 22.86 -12.64
CA VAL A 556 13.68 21.99 -13.58
C VAL A 556 12.97 22.06 -14.91
N GLN A 557 13.67 22.57 -15.92
CA GLN A 557 13.33 22.33 -17.31
C GLN A 557 13.60 20.86 -17.62
N PHE A 558 12.59 20.02 -17.46
CA PHE A 558 12.50 18.77 -18.19
C PHE A 558 11.96 19.11 -19.59
N HIS A 559 12.50 18.47 -20.64
CA HIS A 559 11.96 18.63 -21.98
C HIS A 559 10.43 18.42 -21.94
N GLN A 560 9.72 19.50 -22.25
CA GLN A 560 8.29 19.65 -22.06
C GLN A 560 7.54 18.60 -22.86
N HIS A 561 6.84 17.69 -22.18
CA HIS A 561 5.62 17.12 -22.74
C HIS A 561 4.57 16.94 -21.64
N HIS A 562 3.58 17.82 -21.73
CA HIS A 562 2.23 17.81 -21.17
C HIS A 562 1.95 18.54 -19.85
N ASP A 563 0.99 19.46 -20.02
CA ASP A 563 0.41 20.40 -19.09
C ASP A 563 -0.38 19.70 -17.98
N LEU A 564 0.23 19.43 -16.83
CA LEU A 564 -0.46 19.26 -15.56
C LEU A 564 0.57 19.49 -14.43
N GLN A 565 0.45 20.62 -13.72
CA GLN A 565 1.19 20.86 -12.47
C GLN A 565 0.52 20.06 -11.35
N LEU A 566 1.22 19.07 -10.79
CA LEU A 566 0.82 18.40 -9.56
C LEU A 566 1.76 18.83 -8.43
N PHE A 567 1.17 19.18 -7.29
CA PHE A 567 1.88 19.47 -6.05
C PHE A 567 2.15 18.16 -5.30
N SER A 568 3.41 17.91 -4.92
CA SER A 568 3.75 16.74 -4.10
C SER A 568 3.19 16.90 -2.69
N GLN A 569 2.74 15.79 -2.08
CA GLN A 569 2.53 15.70 -0.64
C GLN A 569 3.76 15.13 0.05
N ASN A 570 4.48 15.98 0.79
CA ASN A 570 5.36 15.52 1.85
C ASN A 570 4.52 15.15 3.09
N THR A 571 3.93 13.94 3.14
CA THR A 571 3.77 13.29 4.45
C THR A 571 5.17 12.89 4.93
N SER A 572 5.83 13.85 5.57
CA SER A 572 7.21 13.71 6.06
C SER A 572 7.18 13.17 7.48
N ALA A 573 8.23 12.42 7.86
CA ALA A 573 8.52 12.02 9.24
C ALA A 573 8.74 13.22 10.20
N ASN A 574 8.54 14.44 9.70
CA ASN A 574 8.83 15.70 10.34
C ASN A 574 7.57 16.46 10.74
N THR A 575 6.37 15.88 10.72
CA THR A 575 5.14 16.50 11.24
C THR A 575 5.12 16.50 12.78
N ARG A 576 4.59 17.54 13.43
CA ARG A 576 4.64 17.66 14.90
C ARG A 576 3.70 16.65 15.55
N LYS A 577 4.28 15.71 16.30
CA LYS A 577 3.50 14.78 17.11
C LYS A 577 3.48 15.26 18.54
N ILE A 578 2.28 15.46 19.06
CA ILE A 578 2.05 15.91 20.42
C ILE A 578 1.40 14.79 21.22
N ARG A 579 1.88 14.62 22.44
CA ARG A 579 1.25 13.81 23.46
C ARG A 579 0.47 14.72 24.37
N ILE A 580 -0.84 14.61 24.34
CA ILE A 580 -1.74 15.33 25.22
C ILE A 580 -2.00 14.44 26.43
N THR A 581 -1.69 14.96 27.62
CA THR A 581 -2.07 14.33 28.89
C THR A 581 -3.14 15.21 29.52
N TYR A 582 -4.35 14.65 29.60
CA TYR A 582 -5.53 15.31 30.14
C TYR A 582 -5.95 14.62 31.42
N GLN A 583 -6.15 15.39 32.48
CA GLN A 583 -6.61 14.91 33.78
C GLN A 583 -7.76 15.79 34.25
N ARG A 584 -8.88 15.18 34.62
CA ARG A 584 -10.03 15.88 35.19
C ARG A 584 -10.22 15.41 36.62
N ASP A 585 -10.09 16.33 37.57
CA ASP A 585 -10.36 16.05 38.96
C ASP A 585 -11.86 15.78 39.14
N SER A 586 -12.20 14.58 39.62
CA SER A 586 -13.59 14.14 39.80
C SER A 586 -14.32 14.86 40.93
N VAL A 587 -13.60 15.52 41.84
CA VAL A 587 -14.19 16.20 43.00
C VAL A 587 -14.28 17.72 42.76
N THR A 588 -13.23 18.33 42.21
CA THR A 588 -13.19 19.79 42.01
C THR A 588 -13.60 20.24 40.61
N GLY A 589 -13.75 19.30 39.65
CA GLY A 589 -14.03 19.60 38.26
C GLY A 589 -12.86 20.26 37.52
N LYS A 590 -11.71 20.44 38.17
CA LYS A 590 -10.54 21.14 37.63
C LYS A 590 -9.87 20.30 36.54
N GLU A 591 -9.71 20.90 35.36
CA GLU A 591 -9.08 20.29 34.19
C GLU A 591 -7.60 20.66 34.15
N ASN A 592 -6.72 19.65 34.17
CA ASN A 592 -5.28 19.79 33.98
C ASN A 592 -4.91 19.24 32.59
N LEU A 593 -4.37 20.12 31.74
CA LEU A 593 -3.92 19.78 30.39
C LEU A 593 -2.40 19.99 30.32
N SER A 594 -1.66 18.95 29.93
CA SER A 594 -0.24 19.08 29.61
C SER A 594 0.04 18.48 28.25
N VAL A 595 0.82 19.19 27.43
CA VAL A 595 1.13 18.76 26.07
C VAL A 595 2.64 18.64 25.93
N LYS A 596 3.09 17.48 25.45
CA LYS A 596 4.51 17.19 25.24
C LYS A 596 4.76 16.90 23.78
N CYS A 597 5.76 17.53 23.17
CA CYS A 597 6.19 17.14 21.83
C CYS A 597 6.96 15.81 21.89
N LEU A 598 6.55 14.83 21.09
CA LEU A 598 7.19 13.51 21.08
C LEU A 598 8.58 13.55 20.45
N GLN A 599 8.79 14.40 19.43
CA GLN A 599 10.08 14.51 18.76
C GLN A 599 11.13 15.28 19.57
N THR A 600 10.77 16.42 20.17
CA THR A 600 11.72 17.24 20.95
C THR A 600 11.73 16.89 22.44
N SER A 601 10.79 16.08 22.90
CA SER A 601 10.57 15.76 24.32
C SER A 601 10.34 16.97 25.24
N LYS A 602 10.11 18.18 24.69
CA LYS A 602 9.83 19.40 25.45
C LYS A 602 8.34 19.49 25.79
N ILE A 603 8.03 19.98 26.99
CA ILE A 603 6.66 20.35 27.40
C ILE A 603 6.33 21.68 26.73
N ILE A 604 5.16 21.75 26.10
CA ILE A 604 4.67 22.97 25.45
C ILE A 604 4.01 23.82 26.53
N ASN A 605 4.44 25.07 26.68
CA ASN A 605 3.81 26.00 27.60
C ASN A 605 2.48 26.48 27.00
N LEU A 606 1.38 25.95 27.52
CA LEU A 606 0.02 26.27 27.06
C LEU A 606 -0.51 27.60 27.62
N ASP A 607 0.11 28.14 28.68
CA ASP A 607 -0.32 29.41 29.27
C ASP A 607 0.08 30.62 28.41
N ALA A 608 1.13 30.47 27.60
CA ALA A 608 1.55 31.45 26.60
C ALA A 608 0.75 31.34 25.28
N ASN A 609 -0.02 30.26 25.07
CA ASN A 609 -0.73 30.00 23.81
C ASN A 609 -2.16 29.48 24.07
N THR A 610 -3.07 30.40 24.40
CA THR A 610 -4.48 30.13 24.72
C THR A 610 -5.22 29.43 23.58
N HIS A 611 -4.87 29.72 22.32
CA HIS A 611 -5.50 29.08 21.16
C HIS A 611 -5.11 27.60 21.01
N LEU A 612 -3.80 27.28 21.09
CA LEU A 612 -3.31 25.89 21.04
C LEU A 612 -3.84 25.08 22.24
N ARG A 613 -3.98 25.73 23.39
CA ARG A 613 -4.64 25.15 24.57
C ARG A 613 -6.07 24.75 24.26
N ASP A 614 -6.87 25.61 23.63
CA ASP A 614 -8.26 25.30 23.26
C ASP A 614 -8.35 24.13 22.27
N VAL A 615 -7.52 24.12 21.22
CA VAL A 615 -7.49 23.01 20.24
C VAL A 615 -7.11 21.69 20.92
N CYS A 616 -6.07 21.69 21.75
CA CYS A 616 -5.63 20.50 22.49
C CYS A 616 -6.69 20.05 23.51
N LEU A 617 -7.41 20.99 24.11
CA LEU A 617 -8.50 20.71 25.05
C LEU A 617 -9.71 20.10 24.34
N THR A 618 -10.09 20.60 23.16
CA THR A 618 -11.16 20.02 22.34
C THR A 618 -10.81 18.59 21.91
N LEU A 619 -9.59 18.38 21.40
CA LEU A 619 -9.13 17.04 21.02
C LEU A 619 -9.12 16.09 22.22
N ALA A 620 -8.61 16.54 23.37
CA ALA A 620 -8.59 15.74 24.60
C ALA A 620 -9.99 15.39 25.10
N LYS A 621 -10.96 16.32 25.01
CA LYS A 621 -12.35 16.10 25.43
C LYS A 621 -13.07 15.13 24.51
N GLN A 622 -12.92 15.25 23.19
CA GLN A 622 -13.46 14.29 22.22
C GLN A 622 -12.93 12.88 22.47
N ASP A 623 -11.62 12.75 22.68
CA ASP A 623 -10.99 11.47 23.01
C ASP A 623 -11.57 10.89 24.31
N PHE A 624 -11.67 11.73 25.36
CA PHE A 624 -12.19 11.35 26.68
C PHE A 624 -13.66 10.90 26.62
N GLU A 625 -14.51 11.56 25.84
CA GLU A 625 -15.93 11.22 25.66
C GLU A 625 -16.13 9.89 24.92
N GLN A 626 -15.29 9.57 23.93
CA GLN A 626 -15.40 8.34 23.14
C GLN A 626 -15.12 7.05 23.92
N HIS A 627 -14.51 7.11 25.11
CA HIS A 627 -14.01 5.90 25.82
C HIS A 627 -14.55 5.72 27.25
N GLY A 628 -15.63 6.42 27.61
CA GLY A 628 -16.38 6.22 28.85
C GLY A 628 -15.80 6.90 30.10
N HIS A 629 -16.69 7.27 31.03
CA HIS A 629 -16.45 8.20 32.15
C HIS A 629 -15.60 7.68 33.34
N ASN A 630 -14.96 6.52 33.25
CA ASN A 630 -14.33 5.85 34.42
C ASN A 630 -12.83 6.16 34.64
N LEU A 631 -12.22 7.11 33.91
CA LEU A 631 -10.77 7.38 34.00
C LEU A 631 -10.46 8.83 34.41
N GLN A 632 -9.66 9.01 35.47
CA GLN A 632 -9.26 10.35 35.95
C GLN A 632 -8.16 11.00 35.10
N LYS A 633 -7.34 10.22 34.37
CA LYS A 633 -6.20 10.70 33.57
C LYS A 633 -6.07 9.91 32.27
N ARG A 634 -5.88 10.61 31.15
CA ARG A 634 -5.71 10.04 29.80
C ARG A 634 -4.48 10.63 29.11
N VAL A 635 -3.85 9.81 28.27
CA VAL A 635 -2.73 10.18 27.42
C VAL A 635 -3.08 9.82 25.98
N SER A 636 -3.09 10.79 25.07
CA SER A 636 -3.37 10.61 23.64
C SER A 636 -2.28 11.22 22.78
N ASP A 637 -1.95 10.58 21.66
CA ASP A 637 -0.94 11.05 20.71
C ASP A 637 -1.65 11.59 19.46
N HIS A 638 -1.41 12.85 19.10
CA HIS A 638 -2.01 13.52 17.94
C HIS A 638 -0.92 14.06 17.00
N GLU A 639 -1.23 14.18 15.72
CA GLU A 639 -0.32 14.70 14.68
C GLU A 639 -0.84 16.04 14.15
N LEU A 640 -0.01 17.07 14.22
CA LEU A 640 -0.24 18.37 13.61
C LEU A 640 0.48 18.39 12.26
N SER A 641 -0.27 18.15 11.19
CA SER A 641 0.22 18.08 9.81
C SER A 641 0.74 19.41 9.25
N ASP A 642 0.43 20.52 9.92
CA ASP A 642 0.74 21.89 9.47
C ASP A 642 2.11 22.42 9.95
N GLN A 643 2.90 21.61 10.66
CA GLN A 643 4.21 22.02 11.18
C GLN A 643 5.29 21.00 10.82
N VAL A 644 6.44 21.47 10.35
CA VAL A 644 7.61 20.66 9.99
C VAL A 644 8.76 20.93 10.96
N LEU A 645 9.43 19.88 11.42
CA LEU A 645 10.59 19.99 12.31
C LEU A 645 11.79 20.54 11.53
N PHE A 646 12.22 21.74 11.90
CA PHE A 646 13.50 22.27 11.48
C PHE A 646 14.59 21.80 12.44
N THR A 647 15.71 21.33 11.89
CA THR A 647 16.87 20.90 12.65
C THR A 647 18.08 21.67 12.14
N SER A 648 18.69 22.47 13.01
CA SER A 648 19.81 23.31 12.62
C SER A 648 20.99 22.45 12.11
N PRO A 649 21.68 22.85 11.04
CA PRO A 649 22.88 22.17 10.57
C PRO A 649 24.06 22.35 11.54
N ILE A 650 23.98 23.28 12.49
CA ILE A 650 25.03 23.62 13.45
C ILE A 650 25.00 22.62 14.63
N ALA A 651 25.99 21.72 14.65
CA ALA A 651 26.07 20.60 15.56
C ALA A 651 27.00 20.86 16.76
N HIS A 652 26.52 20.53 17.96
CA HIS A 652 27.37 20.44 19.15
C HIS A 652 27.91 19.01 19.32
N TYR A 653 29.20 18.86 19.62
CA TYR A 653 29.84 17.55 19.81
C TYR A 653 30.04 17.26 21.30
N SER A 654 29.23 16.38 21.87
CA SER A 654 29.31 16.03 23.30
C SER A 654 30.43 15.01 23.57
N GLN A 655 31.19 15.26 24.64
CA GLN A 655 32.21 14.31 25.14
C GLN A 655 31.60 13.17 25.98
N GLU A 656 30.51 13.43 26.70
CA GLU A 656 29.96 12.54 27.73
C GLU A 656 28.84 11.61 27.24
N LYS A 657 28.07 12.00 26.20
CA LYS A 657 26.87 11.26 25.77
C LYS A 657 27.08 10.51 24.45
N ARG A 658 26.97 9.17 24.49
CA ARG A 658 26.68 8.35 23.30
C ARG A 658 25.18 8.14 23.20
N LEU A 659 24.50 8.70 22.20
CA LEU A 659 23.12 8.30 21.90
C LEU A 659 23.10 6.79 21.60
N LYS A 660 22.08 6.06 22.10
CA LYS A 660 21.93 4.61 21.88
C LYS A 660 21.96 4.34 20.37
N ALA A 661 22.97 3.61 19.91
CA ALA A 661 23.08 3.23 18.52
C ALA A 661 21.82 2.48 18.07
N THR A 662 21.19 2.92 16.99
CA THR A 662 20.33 2.04 16.20
C THR A 662 21.19 0.84 15.82
N LYS A 663 20.87 -0.36 16.35
CA LYS A 663 21.68 -1.58 16.16
C LYS A 663 22.19 -1.65 14.72
N THR A 664 23.48 -1.39 14.52
CA THR A 664 24.11 -1.46 13.22
C THR A 664 24.23 -2.94 12.89
N ARG A 665 23.16 -3.51 12.30
CA ARG A 665 23.19 -4.89 11.79
C ARG A 665 24.34 -4.97 10.79
N GLN A 666 25.26 -5.90 11.06
CA GLN A 666 26.59 -6.03 10.47
C GLN A 666 26.61 -6.01 8.94
N PHE A 667 27.77 -5.67 8.39
CA PHE A 667 28.06 -5.63 6.97
C PHE A 667 28.03 -7.05 6.43
N SER A 668 26.97 -7.38 5.66
CA SER A 668 26.56 -8.73 5.29
C SER A 668 26.17 -9.63 6.47
N GLU A 669 24.87 -9.68 6.75
CA GLU A 669 24.30 -10.89 7.33
C GLU A 669 23.72 -11.68 6.16
N ARG A 670 24.19 -12.92 5.92
CA ARG A 670 23.28 -13.89 5.30
C ARG A 670 22.09 -13.91 6.23
N LYS A 671 20.93 -13.43 5.75
CA LYS A 671 19.70 -13.44 6.55
C LYS A 671 19.42 -14.91 6.86
N ARG A 672 19.86 -15.34 8.04
CA ARG A 672 19.62 -16.67 8.56
C ARG A 672 18.19 -16.61 9.05
N VAL A 673 17.27 -16.99 8.17
CA VAL A 673 15.88 -17.10 8.56
C VAL A 673 15.80 -18.38 9.37
N PHE A 674 15.44 -18.25 10.64
CA PHE A 674 15.08 -19.41 11.42
C PHE A 674 13.82 -19.99 10.80
N ASP A 675 14.01 -21.09 10.06
CA ASP A 675 12.90 -21.80 9.47
C ASP A 675 12.28 -22.62 10.59
N LYS A 676 11.19 -22.08 11.13
CA LYS A 676 10.40 -22.72 12.19
C LYS A 676 9.94 -24.12 11.81
N SER A 677 9.91 -24.46 10.51
CA SER A 677 9.49 -25.78 10.04
C SER A 677 10.61 -26.82 9.99
N THR A 678 11.88 -26.41 9.96
CA THR A 678 13.03 -27.32 9.92
C THR A 678 13.90 -27.24 11.18
N GLY A 679 13.58 -26.34 12.12
CA GLY A 679 14.35 -26.10 13.34
C GLY A 679 15.76 -25.55 13.07
N ARG A 680 16.05 -25.17 11.82
CA ARG A 680 17.39 -24.77 11.36
C ARG A 680 17.36 -23.35 10.82
N TYR A 681 18.50 -22.70 10.94
CA TYR A 681 18.74 -21.43 10.27
C TYR A 681 19.00 -21.70 8.78
N VAL A 682 18.02 -21.38 7.94
CA VAL A 682 18.18 -21.42 6.49
C VAL A 682 18.87 -20.14 6.06
N THR A 683 20.02 -20.26 5.40
CA THR A 683 20.70 -19.14 4.77
C THR A 683 19.85 -18.63 3.62
N GLY A 684 19.23 -17.45 3.78
CA GLY A 684 18.57 -16.76 2.67
C GLY A 684 19.55 -16.31 1.59
N ARG A 685 19.02 -15.81 0.46
CA ARG A 685 19.83 -15.12 -0.57
C ARG A 685 20.67 -14.04 0.12
N ALA A 686 21.95 -13.97 -0.22
CA ALA A 686 22.81 -12.88 0.24
C ALA A 686 22.21 -11.57 -0.28
N SER A 687 21.40 -10.91 0.56
CA SER A 687 21.09 -9.51 0.33
C SER A 687 22.36 -8.78 0.73
N LEU A 688 23.10 -8.29 -0.27
CA LEU A 688 24.03 -7.21 -0.06
C LEU A 688 23.21 -6.09 0.56
N LYS A 689 23.39 -5.87 1.87
CA LYS A 689 22.79 -4.70 2.51
C LYS A 689 23.49 -3.51 1.87
N MET A 690 22.76 -2.79 1.04
CA MET A 690 23.30 -1.65 0.33
C MET A 690 23.78 -0.63 1.38
N TYR A 691 24.93 0.01 1.13
CA TYR A 691 25.39 1.12 1.95
C TYR A 691 24.26 2.15 2.05
N SER A 692 24.07 2.72 3.24
CA SER A 692 23.21 3.89 3.35
C SER A 692 23.85 5.01 2.54
N ALA A 693 23.09 5.58 1.61
CA ALA A 693 23.44 6.78 0.86
C ALA A 693 23.64 8.00 1.77
N ASN A 694 23.27 7.93 3.07
CA ASN A 694 23.58 8.98 4.02
C ASN A 694 25.07 9.29 4.00
N GLU A 695 25.39 10.54 3.75
CA GLU A 695 26.76 11.06 3.77
C GLU A 695 27.34 11.04 5.20
N ARG A 696 26.48 11.14 6.22
CA ARG A 696 26.87 11.22 7.63
C ARG A 696 27.37 9.91 8.20
N ALA A 697 28.49 9.95 8.92
CA ALA A 697 29.00 8.81 9.66
C ALA A 697 28.17 8.54 10.93
N SER A 698 27.74 7.29 11.15
CA SER A 698 26.93 6.93 12.33
C SER A 698 27.61 7.19 13.68
N GLU A 699 28.95 7.14 13.72
CA GLU A 699 29.73 7.47 14.93
C GLU A 699 29.73 8.97 15.24
N VAL A 700 29.59 9.79 14.20
CA VAL A 700 29.47 11.25 14.28
C VAL A 700 28.05 11.60 14.74
N GLU A 701 27.01 10.99 14.14
CA GLU A 701 25.62 11.15 14.58
C GLU A 701 25.39 10.78 16.06
N GLN A 702 26.16 9.84 16.61
CA GLN A 702 26.05 9.42 18.02
C GLN A 702 26.52 10.47 19.03
N ARG A 703 27.36 11.41 18.58
CA ARG A 703 28.01 12.43 19.42
C ARG A 703 27.51 13.84 19.11
N ILE A 704 26.71 13.99 18.06
CA ILE A 704 26.10 15.25 17.67
C ILE A 704 24.82 15.46 18.48
N ASN A 705 24.74 16.59 19.17
CA ASN A 705 23.50 17.17 19.66
C ASN A 705 23.10 18.28 18.68
N LEU A 706 21.95 18.10 18.02
CA LEU A 706 21.34 19.12 17.15
C LEU A 706 20.26 19.87 17.91
N VAL A 707 20.16 21.16 17.63
CA VAL A 707 19.06 22.00 18.08
C VAL A 707 17.98 21.98 17.01
N SER A 708 16.74 21.70 17.41
CA SER A 708 15.58 21.65 16.52
C SER A 708 14.43 22.48 17.08
N TYR A 709 13.71 23.15 16.18
CA TYR A 709 12.48 23.88 16.46
C TYR A 709 11.49 23.70 15.32
N TRP A 710 10.22 23.99 15.54
CA TRP A 710 9.17 23.78 14.53
C TRP A 710 9.14 24.94 13.54
N LEU A 711 8.76 24.70 12.29
CA LEU A 711 8.40 25.70 11.27
C LEU A 711 7.01 25.41 10.71
N PRO A 712 6.21 26.42 10.31
CA PRO A 712 4.93 26.21 9.63
C PRO A 712 5.16 25.61 8.22
N ALA A 713 4.32 24.66 7.79
CA ALA A 713 4.39 24.05 6.46
C ALA A 713 3.08 24.23 5.68
N TYR A 714 3.19 24.62 4.40
CA TYR A 714 2.05 24.83 3.51
C TYR A 714 2.20 23.99 2.25
N GLN A 715 1.66 22.78 2.27
CA GLN A 715 1.27 22.06 1.06
C GLN A 715 -0.22 21.73 1.21
N ILE A 716 -1.04 22.15 0.24
CA ILE A 716 -2.45 21.77 0.17
C ILE A 716 -2.48 20.26 -0.11
N ASN A 717 -2.58 19.47 0.94
CA ASN A 717 -2.68 18.02 0.84
C ASN A 717 -4.14 17.68 0.52
N GLN A 718 -4.43 17.24 -0.71
CA GLN A 718 -5.58 16.35 -0.95
C GLN A 718 -5.36 15.05 -0.18
N SER A 719 -5.67 15.02 1.12
CA SER A 719 -5.49 13.81 1.92
C SER A 719 -6.34 12.68 1.34
N ILE A 720 -5.72 11.53 1.11
CA ILE A 720 -6.48 10.30 0.90
C ILE A 720 -7.17 10.01 2.22
N ASN A 721 -8.50 10.09 2.25
CA ASN A 721 -9.28 9.54 3.35
C ASN A 721 -9.28 8.02 3.15
N ILE A 722 -8.18 7.37 3.53
CA ILE A 722 -8.15 5.92 3.61
C ILE A 722 -9.00 5.56 4.82
N GLY A 723 -10.19 5.01 4.60
CA GLY A 723 -10.88 4.25 5.63
C GLY A 723 -9.94 3.15 6.11
N THR A 724 -9.31 3.35 7.26
CA THR A 724 -8.57 2.29 7.93
C THR A 724 -9.58 1.52 8.74
N SER A 725 -9.88 0.29 8.30
CA SER A 725 -10.71 -0.60 9.09
C SER A 725 -9.99 -0.89 10.42
N GLU A 726 -10.57 -0.40 11.53
CA GLU A 726 -10.24 -0.78 12.90
C GLU A 726 -10.85 -2.16 13.24
N LEU A 727 -10.77 -3.12 12.32
CA LEU A 727 -10.97 -4.52 12.70
C LEU A 727 -9.79 -4.92 13.58
N ASP A 728 -9.95 -4.61 14.87
CA ASP A 728 -9.05 -4.95 15.94
C ASP A 728 -9.15 -6.45 16.22
N THR A 729 -7.99 -7.03 16.54
CA THR A 729 -7.74 -8.43 16.90
C THR A 729 -7.79 -9.47 15.76
N ASP A 730 -6.60 -9.82 15.27
CA ASP A 730 -6.23 -11.10 14.65
C ASP A 730 -6.49 -11.43 13.17
N ASP A 731 -7.29 -10.67 12.40
CA ASP A 731 -7.38 -10.88 10.93
C ASP A 731 -6.22 -10.21 10.17
N LEU A 732 -5.02 -10.65 10.51
CA LEU A 732 -3.70 -10.11 10.19
C LEU A 732 -3.33 -10.09 8.69
N SER A 733 -4.26 -10.31 7.76
CA SER A 733 -3.91 -10.89 6.44
C SER A 733 -4.65 -10.39 5.19
N LEU A 734 -5.64 -9.49 5.32
CA LEU A 734 -6.37 -8.91 4.19
C LEU A 734 -5.85 -7.51 3.83
N ASN A 735 -5.27 -7.37 2.64
CA ASN A 735 -4.64 -6.12 2.19
C ASN A 735 -5.66 -5.06 1.72
N PHE A 736 -6.72 -5.51 1.04
CA PHE A 736 -7.79 -4.71 0.47
C PHE A 736 -9.13 -5.37 0.82
N ILE A 737 -10.10 -4.58 1.29
CA ILE A 737 -11.41 -5.05 1.75
C ILE A 737 -12.48 -4.12 1.18
N PHE A 738 -13.46 -4.68 0.48
CA PHE A 738 -14.67 -3.95 0.11
C PHE A 738 -15.71 -4.11 1.22
N ASP A 739 -16.30 -3.00 1.64
CA ASP A 739 -17.60 -3.06 2.32
C ASP A 739 -18.66 -3.37 1.25
N GLU A 740 -19.22 -4.58 1.29
CA GLU A 740 -20.17 -5.06 0.30
C GLU A 740 -21.44 -4.20 0.24
N ALA A 741 -21.90 -3.68 1.38
CA ALA A 741 -23.11 -2.85 1.42
C ALA A 741 -22.84 -1.47 0.81
N LEU A 742 -21.73 -0.84 1.17
CA LEU A 742 -21.34 0.45 0.59
C LEU A 742 -21.01 0.33 -0.90
N PHE A 743 -20.35 -0.75 -1.31
CA PHE A 743 -20.05 -1.00 -2.71
C PHE A 743 -21.34 -1.19 -3.53
N ALA A 744 -22.32 -1.93 -2.99
CA ALA A 744 -23.63 -2.10 -3.64
C ALA A 744 -24.42 -0.78 -3.75
N ILE A 745 -24.44 0.03 -2.69
CA ILE A 745 -25.05 1.37 -2.71
C ILE A 745 -24.38 2.24 -3.76
N TRP A 746 -23.04 2.32 -3.73
CA TRP A 746 -22.27 3.10 -4.70
C TRP A 746 -22.53 2.69 -6.15
N MET A 747 -22.66 1.38 -6.42
CA MET A 747 -23.06 0.89 -7.75
C MET A 747 -24.48 1.35 -8.11
N SER A 748 -25.45 1.22 -7.20
CA SER A 748 -26.84 1.62 -7.44
C SER A 748 -27.02 3.13 -7.68
N GLU A 749 -26.12 3.95 -7.12
CA GLU A 749 -26.10 5.40 -7.29
C GLU A 749 -25.39 5.85 -8.58
N GLY A 750 -25.10 4.94 -9.51
CA GLY A 750 -24.45 5.26 -10.78
C GLY A 750 -22.92 5.37 -10.71
N GLY A 751 -22.31 4.71 -9.73
CA GLY A 751 -20.86 4.76 -9.51
C GLY A 751 -20.05 4.25 -10.70
N ILE A 752 -20.49 3.16 -11.32
CA ILE A 752 -19.84 2.55 -12.48
C ILE A 752 -19.89 3.50 -13.68
N GLU A 753 -21.05 4.09 -13.93
CA GLU A 753 -21.34 5.02 -15.02
C GLU A 753 -20.42 6.24 -14.95
N ARG A 754 -20.25 6.82 -13.76
CA ARG A 754 -19.32 7.95 -13.55
C ARG A 754 -17.87 7.61 -13.89
N LEU A 755 -17.40 6.41 -13.53
CA LEU A 755 -16.03 5.99 -13.88
C LEU A 755 -15.87 5.75 -15.38
N LEU A 756 -16.90 5.18 -16.03
CA LEU A 756 -16.91 4.96 -17.48
C LEU A 756 -16.96 6.27 -18.26
N GLU A 757 -17.79 7.23 -17.85
CA GLU A 757 -17.87 8.55 -18.46
C GLU A 757 -16.50 9.23 -18.46
N HIS A 758 -15.75 9.12 -17.35
CA HIS A 758 -14.38 9.63 -17.28
C HIS A 758 -13.43 8.89 -18.24
N HIS A 759 -13.47 7.55 -18.28
CA HIS A 759 -12.68 6.76 -19.23
C HIS A 759 -12.96 7.17 -20.68
N ASP A 760 -14.24 7.25 -21.05
CA ASP A 760 -14.68 7.53 -22.42
C ASP A 760 -14.37 8.97 -22.82
N THR A 761 -14.51 9.93 -21.91
CA THR A 761 -14.07 11.32 -22.11
C THR A 761 -12.57 11.39 -22.41
N VAL A 762 -11.74 10.70 -21.63
CA VAL A 762 -10.28 10.67 -21.83
C VAL A 762 -9.92 9.98 -23.15
N LEU A 763 -10.59 8.88 -23.50
CA LEU A 763 -10.42 8.19 -24.77
C LEU A 763 -10.76 9.10 -25.95
N ALA A 764 -11.92 9.77 -25.91
CA ALA A 764 -12.38 10.68 -26.96
C ALA A 764 -11.39 11.84 -27.16
N ASN A 765 -10.93 12.45 -26.06
CA ASN A 765 -9.93 13.52 -26.11
C ASN A 765 -8.60 13.04 -26.71
N ARG A 766 -8.13 11.84 -26.35
CA ARG A 766 -6.89 11.28 -26.93
C ARG A 766 -7.03 10.97 -28.42
N ILE A 767 -8.18 10.44 -28.86
CA ILE A 767 -8.46 10.21 -30.27
C ILE A 767 -8.47 11.54 -31.04
N LYS A 768 -9.19 12.54 -30.51
CA LYS A 768 -9.24 13.90 -31.07
C LYS A 768 -7.85 14.52 -31.22
N ASP A 769 -7.02 14.39 -30.20
CA ASP A 769 -5.66 14.93 -30.16
C ASP A 769 -4.62 14.05 -30.87
N ARG A 770 -5.02 12.91 -31.45
CA ARG A 770 -4.13 11.89 -32.04
C ARG A 770 -3.02 11.42 -31.09
N LYS A 771 -3.31 11.39 -29.79
CA LYS A 771 -2.39 10.94 -28.74
C LYS A 771 -2.44 9.40 -28.59
N PRO A 772 -1.34 8.75 -28.16
CA PRO A 772 -1.34 7.31 -27.92
C PRO A 772 -2.38 6.89 -26.89
N ILE A 773 -3.13 5.82 -27.16
CA ILE A 773 -4.13 5.27 -26.22
C ILE A 773 -3.47 4.56 -25.03
N ARG A 774 -2.34 3.88 -25.28
CA ARG A 774 -1.60 3.11 -24.26
C ARG A 774 -0.48 3.94 -23.66
N GLN A 775 -0.89 4.99 -22.97
CA GLN A 775 -0.01 5.86 -22.20
C GLN A 775 -0.55 5.94 -20.78
N PHE A 776 0.34 6.02 -19.79
CA PHE A 776 -0.09 6.17 -18.41
C PHE A 776 -0.84 7.49 -18.23
N TYR A 777 -2.05 7.43 -17.67
CA TYR A 777 -2.92 8.60 -17.51
C TYR A 777 -2.60 9.42 -16.24
N GLY A 778 -2.22 8.74 -15.16
CA GLY A 778 -1.97 9.38 -13.87
C GLY A 778 -2.56 8.59 -12.70
N THR A 779 -2.46 9.15 -11.49
CA THR A 779 -2.89 8.50 -10.24
C THR A 779 -4.31 8.87 -9.80
N GLY A 780 -5.01 9.73 -10.53
CA GLY A 780 -6.41 10.13 -10.27
C GLY A 780 -7.35 8.98 -9.91
N PRO A 781 -7.37 7.85 -10.65
CA PRO A 781 -8.20 6.70 -10.32
C PRO A 781 -7.97 6.11 -8.93
N VAL A 782 -6.75 6.23 -8.38
CA VAL A 782 -6.45 5.78 -7.02
C VAL A 782 -7.28 6.57 -6.02
N TYR A 783 -7.24 7.90 -6.11
CA TYR A 783 -7.98 8.80 -5.22
C TYR A 783 -9.50 8.61 -5.33
N THR A 784 -10.02 8.54 -6.55
CA THR A 784 -11.46 8.37 -6.78
C THR A 784 -11.95 7.05 -6.20
N ILE A 785 -11.27 5.93 -6.48
CA ILE A 785 -11.73 4.61 -6.04
C ILE A 785 -11.64 4.50 -4.51
N THR A 786 -10.54 4.93 -3.89
CA THR A 786 -10.41 4.83 -2.42
C THR A 786 -11.43 5.69 -1.69
N ASN A 787 -11.83 6.83 -2.25
CA ASN A 787 -12.72 7.77 -1.57
C ASN A 787 -14.22 7.48 -1.80
N THR A 788 -14.59 6.71 -2.83
CA THR A 788 -16.00 6.59 -3.25
C THR A 788 -16.58 5.18 -3.19
N THR A 789 -15.74 4.13 -3.26
CA THR A 789 -16.23 2.75 -3.50
C THR A 789 -16.46 1.92 -2.22
N GLY A 790 -16.19 2.47 -1.03
CA GLY A 790 -16.18 1.68 0.21
C GLY A 790 -14.97 0.74 0.34
N LEU A 791 -13.93 0.92 -0.50
CA LEU A 791 -12.69 0.17 -0.42
C LEU A 791 -11.83 0.66 0.76
N SER A 792 -11.57 -0.24 1.71
CA SER A 792 -10.66 -0.04 2.82
C SER A 792 -9.33 -0.76 2.62
N ILE A 793 -8.26 -0.19 3.19
CA ILE A 793 -6.90 -0.76 3.14
C ILE A 793 -6.43 -1.05 4.56
N SER A 794 -5.75 -2.18 4.76
CA SER A 794 -5.17 -2.49 6.07
C SER A 794 -4.15 -1.43 6.53
N THR A 795 -4.14 -1.13 7.82
CA THR A 795 -3.19 -0.19 8.46
C THR A 795 -1.72 -0.55 8.17
N ARG A 796 -1.41 -1.84 8.06
CA ARG A 796 -0.08 -2.36 7.70
C ARG A 796 0.35 -1.99 6.30
N LEU A 797 -0.58 -2.04 5.35
CA LEU A 797 -0.31 -1.75 3.95
C LEU A 797 -0.29 -0.24 3.67
N ALA A 798 -1.00 0.56 4.47
CA ALA A 798 -1.15 2.01 4.26
C ALA A 798 0.18 2.73 3.96
N SER A 799 1.23 2.47 4.75
CA SER A 799 2.55 3.06 4.52
C SER A 799 3.19 2.63 3.19
N ASN A 800 3.12 1.35 2.83
CA ASN A 800 3.63 0.84 1.57
C ASN A 800 2.82 1.33 0.38
N PHE A 801 1.51 1.45 0.54
CA PHE A 801 0.58 1.99 -0.46
C PHE A 801 0.93 3.45 -0.77
N GLN A 802 1.03 4.30 0.26
CA GLN A 802 1.43 5.70 0.11
C GLN A 802 2.82 5.84 -0.53
N ASN A 803 3.81 5.05 -0.09
CA ASN A 803 5.15 5.06 -0.70
C ASN A 803 5.12 4.64 -2.18
N THR A 804 4.28 3.67 -2.53
CA THR A 804 4.11 3.22 -3.91
C THR A 804 3.47 4.31 -4.76
N LEU A 805 2.42 4.95 -4.24
CA LEU A 805 1.72 6.04 -4.90
C LEU A 805 2.67 7.21 -5.19
N LYS A 806 3.39 7.69 -4.16
CA LYS A 806 4.39 8.75 -4.30
C LYS A 806 5.43 8.40 -5.36
N ARG A 807 6.00 7.19 -5.31
CA ARG A 807 6.98 6.74 -6.32
C ARG A 807 6.39 6.78 -7.72
N THR A 808 5.15 6.31 -7.89
CA THR A 808 4.47 6.29 -9.18
C THR A 808 4.23 7.71 -9.71
N GLU A 809 3.85 8.66 -8.86
CA GLU A 809 3.72 10.07 -9.26
C GLU A 809 5.07 10.65 -9.72
N VAL A 810 6.15 10.40 -8.97
CA VAL A 810 7.51 10.82 -9.34
C VAL A 810 7.90 10.25 -10.71
N PHE A 811 7.69 8.95 -10.93
CA PHE A 811 8.05 8.28 -12.18
C PHE A 811 7.19 8.76 -13.34
N HIS A 812 5.94 9.13 -13.08
CA HIS A 812 5.05 9.70 -14.08
C HIS A 812 5.52 11.09 -14.53
N HIS A 813 5.86 11.97 -13.58
CA HIS A 813 6.41 13.30 -13.88
C HIS A 813 7.73 13.23 -14.65
N ALA A 814 8.56 12.24 -14.35
CA ALA A 814 9.79 11.97 -15.09
C ALA A 814 9.56 11.27 -16.45
N GLY A 815 8.32 11.04 -16.87
CA GLY A 815 7.98 10.43 -18.15
C GLY A 815 8.35 8.95 -18.30
N LEU A 816 8.76 8.28 -17.21
CA LEU A 816 9.38 6.95 -17.27
C LEU A 816 8.42 5.84 -17.71
N PHE A 817 7.13 6.01 -17.48
CA PHE A 817 6.14 5.03 -17.94
C PHE A 817 5.90 5.10 -19.46
N ASN A 818 6.17 6.24 -20.10
CA ASN A 818 5.96 6.40 -21.54
C ASN A 818 6.92 5.55 -22.38
N VAL A 819 8.09 5.22 -21.83
CA VAL A 819 9.13 4.42 -22.50
C VAL A 819 9.05 2.93 -22.18
N ALA A 820 8.13 2.51 -21.29
CA ALA A 820 8.07 1.12 -20.80
C ALA A 820 7.80 0.07 -21.89
N ASN A 821 7.23 0.48 -23.03
CA ASN A 821 6.90 -0.41 -24.15
C ASN A 821 7.99 -0.49 -25.22
N LEU A 822 9.06 0.30 -25.11
CA LEU A 822 10.19 0.27 -26.05
C LEU A 822 10.99 -1.04 -25.95
N SER A 823 11.68 -1.41 -27.02
CA SER A 823 12.66 -2.51 -26.98
C SER A 823 13.87 -2.12 -26.14
N ARG A 824 14.68 -3.10 -25.75
CA ARG A 824 15.91 -2.83 -25.01
C ARG A 824 16.87 -1.94 -25.79
N GLU A 825 16.97 -2.18 -27.09
CA GLU A 825 17.82 -1.43 -28.02
C GLU A 825 17.34 0.02 -28.13
N ALA A 826 16.03 0.23 -28.29
CA ALA A 826 15.44 1.55 -28.32
C ALA A 826 15.54 2.31 -26.98
N LEU A 827 15.55 1.59 -25.85
CA LEU A 827 15.81 2.20 -24.55
C LEU A 827 17.27 2.64 -24.43
N LEU A 828 18.22 1.81 -24.85
CA LEU A 828 19.65 2.14 -24.80
C LEU A 828 20.06 3.27 -25.76
N SER A 829 19.24 3.57 -26.78
CA SER A 829 19.46 4.74 -27.64
C SER A 829 19.01 6.06 -27.02
N LEU A 830 18.37 6.05 -25.84
CA LEU A 830 18.00 7.28 -25.13
C LEU A 830 19.22 7.82 -24.37
N ASP A 831 19.45 9.13 -24.48
CA ASP A 831 20.63 9.82 -23.92
C ASP A 831 20.84 9.62 -22.41
N ASN A 832 19.77 9.34 -21.66
CA ASN A 832 19.77 9.18 -20.21
C ASN A 832 19.56 7.73 -19.76
N VAL A 833 19.75 6.74 -20.64
CA VAL A 833 19.60 5.33 -20.30
C VAL A 833 20.91 4.59 -20.52
N ILE A 834 21.35 3.87 -19.49
CA ILE A 834 22.60 3.13 -19.48
C ILE A 834 22.39 1.64 -19.22
N CYS A 835 23.41 0.84 -19.52
CA CYS A 835 23.40 -0.59 -19.21
C CYS A 835 23.67 -0.85 -17.71
N MET A 836 23.33 -2.05 -17.24
CA MET A 836 23.56 -2.42 -15.84
C MET A 836 25.03 -2.44 -15.45
N ASP A 837 25.94 -2.75 -16.37
CA ASP A 837 27.38 -2.76 -16.09
C ASP A 837 27.91 -1.35 -15.83
N GLU A 838 27.49 -0.39 -16.64
CA GLU A 838 27.81 1.02 -16.43
C GLU A 838 27.21 1.54 -15.12
N HIS A 839 25.94 1.20 -14.83
CA HIS A 839 25.33 1.56 -13.54
C HIS A 839 26.10 0.97 -12.35
N ARG A 840 26.54 -0.30 -12.43
CA ARG A 840 27.34 -0.94 -11.38
C ARG A 840 28.67 -0.20 -11.19
N ALA A 841 29.34 0.22 -12.26
CA ALA A 841 30.57 1.00 -12.20
C ALA A 841 30.35 2.37 -11.53
N GLN A 842 29.34 3.12 -11.99
CA GLN A 842 28.97 4.42 -11.40
C GLN A 842 28.61 4.30 -9.90
N LYS A 843 27.89 3.23 -9.54
CA LYS A 843 27.54 2.94 -8.14
C LYS A 843 28.77 2.67 -7.28
N VAL A 844 29.79 1.99 -7.80
CA VAL A 844 31.04 1.77 -7.07
C VAL A 844 31.71 3.10 -6.76
N ASP A 845 31.84 4.00 -7.75
CA ASP A 845 32.44 5.32 -7.56
C ASP A 845 31.69 6.15 -6.51
N HIS A 846 30.36 6.13 -6.56
CA HIS A 846 29.49 6.77 -5.58
C HIS A 846 29.75 6.25 -4.15
N LEU A 847 29.76 4.92 -3.98
CA LEU A 847 29.96 4.30 -2.67
C LEU A 847 31.35 4.59 -2.11
N LEU A 848 32.37 4.70 -2.97
CA LEU A 848 33.72 5.11 -2.57
C LEU A 848 33.74 6.58 -2.13
N ALA A 849 33.04 7.48 -2.84
CA ALA A 849 32.91 8.88 -2.45
C ALA A 849 32.21 9.04 -1.09
N VAL A 850 31.08 8.39 -0.87
CA VAL A 850 30.36 8.39 0.42
C VAL A 850 31.24 7.83 1.55
N ARG A 851 31.97 6.74 1.29
CA ARG A 851 32.91 6.16 2.26
C ARG A 851 34.03 7.14 2.62
N TYR A 852 34.54 7.88 1.63
CA TYR A 852 35.59 8.86 1.84
C TYR A 852 35.11 10.07 2.65
N ILE A 853 33.91 10.59 2.39
CA ILE A 853 33.31 11.67 3.20
C ILE A 853 33.12 11.24 4.65
N LYS A 854 32.58 10.04 4.89
CA LYS A 854 32.45 9.51 6.25
C LYS A 854 33.80 9.41 6.96
N HIS A 855 34.88 9.14 6.22
CA HIS A 855 36.22 9.13 6.78
C HIS A 855 36.72 10.54 7.14
N ILE A 856 36.46 11.54 6.27
CA ILE A 856 36.75 12.95 6.57
C ILE A 856 35.98 13.42 7.80
N GLU A 857 34.68 13.18 7.87
CA GLU A 857 33.84 13.58 9.01
C GLU A 857 34.31 12.94 10.32
N ARG A 858 34.71 11.66 10.29
CA ARG A 858 35.30 11.00 11.47
C ARG A 858 36.61 11.64 11.90
N ARG A 859 37.45 12.06 10.95
CA ARG A 859 38.72 12.74 11.23
C ARG A 859 38.49 14.12 11.81
N ASP A 860 37.58 14.90 11.21
CA ASP A 860 37.18 16.23 11.68
C ASP A 860 36.56 16.17 13.08
N MET A 861 35.66 15.23 13.33
CA MET A 861 35.08 15.00 14.66
C MET A 861 36.16 14.64 15.69
N LYS A 862 37.14 13.79 15.35
CA LYS A 862 38.29 13.50 16.24
C LYS A 862 39.13 14.74 16.54
N GLN A 863 39.36 15.61 15.54
CA GLN A 863 40.09 16.86 15.73
C GLN A 863 39.30 17.86 16.59
N LYS A 864 38.01 18.03 16.35
CA LYS A 864 37.12 18.91 17.13
C LYS A 864 37.00 18.47 18.59
N LEU A 865 36.95 17.16 18.84
CA LEU A 865 37.00 16.62 20.20
C LEU A 865 38.36 16.84 20.88
N ALA A 866 39.46 16.86 20.13
CA ALA A 866 40.80 17.13 20.66
C ALA A 866 41.05 18.62 20.94
N ASN A 867 40.36 19.53 20.25
CA ASN A 867 40.54 20.98 20.32
C ASN A 867 39.47 21.70 21.17
N ALA A 868 38.82 21.02 22.12
CA ALA A 868 37.69 21.55 22.90
C ALA A 868 38.11 22.61 23.96
N ASN A 869 38.69 23.72 23.52
CA ASN A 869 38.97 24.89 24.35
C ASN A 869 38.04 26.07 23.98
N GLY A 870 36.99 26.27 24.79
CA GLY A 870 36.35 27.55 25.16
C GLY A 870 35.57 28.42 24.17
N ASN A 871 35.79 28.36 22.85
CA ASN A 871 35.23 29.40 21.93
C ASN A 871 34.18 28.88 20.91
N ILE A 872 33.81 27.60 20.99
CA ILE A 872 32.94 26.95 19.99
C ILE A 872 31.45 27.10 20.35
N ALA A 873 31.09 27.11 21.64
CA ALA A 873 29.70 27.23 22.09
C ALA A 873 29.07 28.58 21.72
N LEU A 874 29.78 29.68 21.98
CA LEU A 874 29.32 31.04 21.66
C LEU A 874 29.09 31.24 20.16
N MET A 875 30.01 30.76 19.32
CA MET A 875 29.89 30.81 17.86
C MET A 875 28.68 30.00 17.37
N ASN A 876 28.53 28.76 17.83
CA ASN A 876 27.40 27.90 17.45
C ASN A 876 26.04 28.51 17.83
N VAL A 877 25.92 29.08 19.03
CA VAL A 877 24.67 29.69 19.51
C VAL A 877 24.36 30.98 18.77
N THR A 878 25.36 31.82 18.49
CA THR A 878 25.20 33.04 17.68
C THR A 878 24.77 32.73 16.24
N ASP A 879 25.33 31.70 15.62
CA ASP A 879 24.93 31.27 14.26
C ASP A 879 23.50 30.71 14.23
N ARG A 880 23.09 29.95 15.27
CA ARG A 880 21.71 29.46 15.41
C ARG A 880 20.72 30.59 15.67
N LEU A 881 21.13 31.63 16.38
CA LEU A 881 20.34 32.84 16.57
C LEU A 881 20.12 33.58 15.26
N ASN A 882 21.16 33.73 14.44
CA ASN A 882 21.05 34.28 13.08
C ASN A 882 20.07 33.49 12.18
N GLU A 883 20.15 32.16 12.22
CA GLU A 883 19.23 31.27 11.49
C GLU A 883 17.79 31.42 11.96
N PHE A 884 17.57 31.45 13.28
CA PHE A 884 16.26 31.65 13.87
C PHE A 884 15.64 33.00 13.50
N VAL A 885 16.41 34.08 13.58
CA VAL A 885 15.97 35.44 13.24
C VAL A 885 15.51 35.54 11.78
N ARG A 886 16.22 34.90 10.85
CA ARG A 886 15.80 34.84 9.43
C ARG A 886 14.45 34.15 9.25
N HIS A 887 14.25 32.99 9.89
CA HIS A 887 12.97 32.28 9.84
C HIS A 887 11.84 33.12 10.48
N TYR A 888 12.13 33.77 11.61
CA TYR A 888 11.15 34.62 12.30
C TYR A 888 10.68 35.77 11.41
N ILE A 889 11.60 36.51 10.78
CA ILE A 889 11.27 37.59 9.84
C ILE A 889 10.43 37.08 8.66
N GLN A 890 10.80 35.94 8.06
CA GLN A 890 10.07 35.37 6.91
C GLN A 890 8.63 34.98 7.28
N ILE A 891 8.45 34.38 8.45
CA ILE A 891 7.13 33.98 8.96
C ILE A 891 6.29 35.21 9.31
N SER A 892 6.88 36.23 9.95
CA SER A 892 6.20 37.50 10.24
C SER A 892 5.72 38.20 8.96
N LYS A 893 6.54 38.25 7.91
CA LYS A 893 6.13 38.78 6.59
C LYS A 893 4.96 38.00 5.99
N SER A 894 5.04 36.67 6.05
CA SER A 894 3.98 35.78 5.55
C SER A 894 2.67 35.92 6.34
N TYR A 895 2.75 36.15 7.66
CA TYR A 895 1.61 36.36 8.53
C TYR A 895 0.88 37.65 8.20
N LEU A 896 1.63 38.75 8.08
CA LEU A 896 1.09 40.06 7.70
C LEU A 896 0.40 39.99 6.33
N ALA A 897 1.04 39.35 5.34
CA ALA A 897 0.42 39.12 4.04
C ALA A 897 -0.88 38.30 4.15
N ALA A 898 -0.86 37.16 4.88
CA ALA A 898 -2.04 36.32 5.04
C ALA A 898 -3.19 37.04 5.78
N GLN A 899 -2.89 37.92 6.74
CA GLN A 899 -3.90 38.74 7.43
C GLN A 899 -4.60 39.71 6.48
N VAL A 900 -3.87 40.36 5.58
CA VAL A 900 -4.44 41.26 4.57
C VAL A 900 -5.41 40.49 3.66
N TYR A 901 -5.10 39.24 3.31
CA TYR A 901 -5.95 38.40 2.46
C TYR A 901 -7.05 37.62 3.20
N ALA A 902 -7.00 37.56 4.53
CA ALA A 902 -7.94 36.77 5.35
C ALA A 902 -9.40 37.21 5.19
N ALA A 903 -9.63 38.49 4.86
CA ALA A 903 -10.97 39.02 4.60
C ALA A 903 -11.60 38.50 3.29
N PHE A 904 -10.78 38.01 2.35
CA PHE A 904 -11.22 37.65 1.00
C PHE A 904 -11.08 36.15 0.70
N ASN A 905 -10.33 35.40 1.51
CA ASN A 905 -10.10 33.98 1.29
C ASN A 905 -10.08 33.18 2.62
N PRO A 906 -10.99 32.21 2.81
CA PRO A 906 -11.03 31.34 3.99
C PRO A 906 -9.71 30.58 4.25
N ASP A 907 -9.00 30.18 3.18
CA ASP A 907 -7.70 29.50 3.28
C ASP A 907 -6.60 30.47 3.73
N ALA A 908 -6.67 31.75 3.34
CA ALA A 908 -5.76 32.79 3.82
C ALA A 908 -6.03 33.12 5.29
N ALA A 909 -7.30 33.14 5.73
CA ALA A 909 -7.66 33.30 7.14
C ALA A 909 -7.14 32.14 7.99
N LEU A 910 -7.29 30.91 7.50
CA LEU A 910 -6.73 29.72 8.16
C LEU A 910 -5.20 29.77 8.18
N ARG A 911 -4.55 30.22 7.10
CA ARG A 911 -3.09 30.41 7.02
C ARG A 911 -2.59 31.47 8.01
N ALA A 912 -3.24 32.63 8.07
CA ALA A 912 -2.92 33.69 9.02
C ALA A 912 -3.01 33.18 10.46
N LYS A 913 -4.08 32.45 10.79
CA LYS A 913 -4.25 31.82 12.11
C LYS A 913 -3.09 30.87 12.44
N LYS A 914 -2.71 29.98 11.52
CA LYS A 914 -1.60 29.03 11.69
C LYS A 914 -0.23 29.72 11.85
N LEU A 915 0.04 30.78 11.08
CA LEU A 915 1.28 31.56 11.18
C LEU A 915 1.35 32.34 12.50
N GLY A 916 0.22 32.93 12.92
CA GLY A 916 0.10 33.65 14.20
C GLY A 916 0.42 32.75 15.39
N MET A 917 -0.12 31.52 15.40
CA MET A 917 0.18 30.53 16.44
C MET A 917 1.67 30.25 16.60
N TRP A 918 2.43 30.22 15.49
CA TRP A 918 3.87 30.01 15.53
C TRP A 918 4.62 31.22 16.08
N LEU A 919 4.22 32.43 15.66
CA LEU A 919 4.82 33.68 16.15
C LEU A 919 4.62 33.83 17.66
N ASP A 920 3.42 33.52 18.16
CA ASP A 920 3.09 33.55 19.58
C ASP A 920 3.93 32.53 20.38
N GLU A 921 4.10 31.30 19.86
CA GLU A 921 4.88 30.25 20.52
C GLU A 921 6.36 30.64 20.70
N TYR A 922 6.95 31.35 19.73
CA TYR A 922 8.36 31.74 19.79
C TYR A 922 8.59 33.22 20.11
N ALA A 923 7.55 33.98 20.48
CA ALA A 923 7.69 35.39 20.84
C ALA A 923 8.71 35.60 21.98
N GLN A 924 8.72 34.70 22.99
CA GLN A 924 9.66 34.78 24.11
C GLN A 924 11.12 34.54 23.70
N VAL A 925 11.36 33.82 22.59
CA VAL A 925 12.72 33.56 22.06
C VAL A 925 13.34 34.83 21.49
N ILE A 926 12.53 35.81 21.07
CA ILE A 926 13.05 37.10 20.57
C ILE A 926 12.94 38.22 21.59
N SER A 927 12.27 38.01 22.73
CA SER A 927 12.13 39.02 23.78
C SER A 927 13.05 38.77 24.98
N GLU A 928 13.40 37.52 25.27
CA GLU A 928 14.18 37.15 26.45
C GLU A 928 15.46 36.38 26.07
N PRO A 929 16.66 36.93 26.36
CA PRO A 929 17.93 36.30 26.00
C PRO A 929 18.12 34.90 26.57
N ASN A 930 17.61 34.65 27.78
CA ASN A 930 17.71 33.35 28.46
C ASN A 930 16.79 32.29 27.82
N GLN A 931 15.61 32.71 27.36
CA GLN A 931 14.70 31.82 26.64
C GLN A 931 15.24 31.48 25.26
N ALA A 932 15.86 32.45 24.59
CA ALA A 932 16.59 32.25 23.35
C ALA A 932 17.71 31.21 23.52
N LEU A 933 18.50 31.34 24.58
CA LEU A 933 19.55 30.38 24.91
C LEU A 933 18.96 28.97 25.12
N THR A 934 17.84 28.86 25.85
CA THR A 934 17.16 27.58 26.14
C THR A 934 16.62 26.87 24.89
N VAL A 935 16.21 27.64 23.88
CA VAL A 935 15.69 27.11 22.61
C VAL A 935 16.82 26.82 21.62
N LEU A 936 17.85 27.67 21.58
CA LEU A 936 18.87 27.72 20.52
C LEU A 936 20.23 27.09 20.91
N SER A 937 20.35 26.54 22.12
CA SER A 937 21.57 25.86 22.58
C SER A 937 21.28 24.48 23.16
N VAL A 938 22.31 23.64 23.20
CA VAL A 938 22.32 22.41 24.00
C VAL A 938 22.68 22.76 25.44
N LYS A 939 22.24 21.97 26.43
CA LYS A 939 22.50 22.23 27.86
C LYS A 939 23.96 22.55 28.17
N ASP A 940 24.89 21.84 27.53
CA ASP A 940 26.32 22.00 27.76
C ASP A 940 26.79 23.38 27.26
N GLU A 941 26.34 23.82 26.09
CA GLU A 941 26.62 25.16 25.53
C GLU A 941 25.96 26.27 26.34
N ALA A 942 24.74 26.06 26.83
CA ALA A 942 24.06 27.00 27.69
C ALA A 942 24.84 27.26 28.99
N ASN A 943 25.33 26.18 29.60
CA ASN A 943 26.11 26.23 30.84
C ASN A 943 27.49 26.87 30.60
N GLU A 944 28.12 26.62 29.44
CA GLU A 944 29.41 27.21 29.08
C GLU A 944 29.29 28.73 28.89
N ILE A 945 28.29 29.17 28.11
CA ILE A 945 28.05 30.59 27.87
C ILE A 945 27.61 31.31 29.15
N THR A 946 26.76 30.70 29.99
CA THR A 946 26.32 31.33 31.26
C THR A 946 27.38 31.26 32.36
N GLY A 947 28.31 30.31 32.29
CA GLY A 947 29.43 30.16 33.21
C GLY A 947 30.59 31.12 32.94
N ASN A 948 30.69 31.70 31.74
CA ASN A 948 31.69 32.70 31.36
C ASN A 948 31.05 34.07 31.12
N PHE A 949 31.37 35.05 31.96
CA PHE A 949 30.82 36.40 31.89
C PHE A 949 31.11 37.10 30.55
N ASP A 950 32.32 36.91 30.00
CA ASP A 950 32.72 37.55 28.75
C ASP A 950 31.91 37.00 27.57
N ASP A 951 31.73 35.67 27.49
CA ASP A 951 30.95 35.03 26.43
C ASP A 951 29.46 35.39 26.54
N PHE A 952 28.91 35.45 27.75
CA PHE A 952 27.53 35.89 27.97
C PHE A 952 27.32 37.33 27.50
N SER A 953 28.28 38.23 27.76
CA SER A 953 28.21 39.63 27.32
C SER A 953 28.20 39.76 25.79
N VAL A 954 29.03 38.98 25.09
CA VAL A 954 29.09 38.95 23.62
C VAL A 954 27.78 38.40 23.04
N TYR A 955 27.24 37.35 23.64
CA TYR A 955 25.94 36.81 23.26
C TYR A 955 24.80 37.83 23.42
N LEU A 956 24.75 38.56 24.56
CA LEU A 956 23.74 39.60 24.80
C LEU A 956 23.80 40.74 23.77
N ASN A 957 25.00 41.12 23.34
CA ASN A 957 25.20 42.11 22.30
C ASN A 957 24.70 41.61 20.93
N ALA A 958 25.03 40.37 20.56
CA ALA A 958 24.51 39.75 19.34
C ALA A 958 22.98 39.67 19.35
N PHE A 959 22.39 39.25 20.47
CA PHE A 959 20.94 39.18 20.66
C PHE A 959 20.26 40.54 20.51
N SER A 960 20.81 41.58 21.15
CA SER A 960 20.28 42.94 21.06
C SER A 960 20.33 43.49 19.63
N ASN A 961 21.43 43.23 18.90
CA ASN A 961 21.57 43.62 17.50
C ASN A 961 20.52 42.94 16.61
N HIS A 962 20.26 41.65 16.81
CA HIS A 962 19.26 40.92 16.03
C HIS A 962 17.82 41.36 16.32
N ILE A 963 17.49 41.71 17.55
CA ILE A 963 16.19 42.31 17.88
C ILE A 963 16.01 43.62 17.11
N ASN A 964 17.04 44.46 17.07
CA ASN A 964 16.99 45.72 16.31
C ASN A 964 16.82 45.45 14.81
N THR A 965 17.48 44.43 14.25
CA THR A 965 17.26 44.01 12.85
C THR A 965 15.81 43.58 12.60
N ILE A 966 15.21 42.79 13.48
CA ILE A 966 13.80 42.38 13.37
C ILE A 966 12.89 43.62 13.40
N LYS A 967 13.11 44.52 14.36
CA LYS A 967 12.33 45.77 14.50
C LYS A 967 12.40 46.61 13.24
N VAL A 968 13.59 46.95 12.76
CA VAL A 968 13.79 47.77 11.56
C VAL A 968 13.12 47.13 10.35
N THR A 969 13.34 45.83 10.12
CA THR A 969 12.80 45.12 8.95
C THR A 969 11.27 45.04 8.99
N LEU A 970 10.66 44.82 10.15
CA LEU A 970 9.20 44.74 10.29
C LEU A 970 8.54 46.12 10.26
N THR A 971 9.18 47.15 10.80
CA THR A 971 8.71 48.54 10.68
C THR A 971 8.78 49.04 9.24
N GLU A 972 9.86 48.74 8.51
CA GLU A 972 9.95 49.01 7.07
C GLU A 972 8.84 48.30 6.27
N PHE A 973 8.53 47.05 6.63
CA PHE A 973 7.48 46.27 5.96
C PHE A 973 6.06 46.75 6.32
N ALA A 974 5.82 47.17 7.57
CA ALA A 974 4.54 47.74 8.03
C ALA A 974 4.29 49.15 7.47
N ASN A 975 5.36 49.87 7.10
CA ASN A 975 5.31 51.20 6.49
C ASN A 975 5.19 51.16 4.95
N ILE A 976 5.11 49.98 4.32
CA ILE A 976 4.79 49.86 2.89
C ILE A 976 3.37 50.41 2.67
N PRO A 977 3.15 51.37 1.74
CA PRO A 977 1.97 52.21 1.80
C PRO A 977 0.67 51.43 1.59
N HIS A 978 -0.20 51.48 2.60
CA HIS A 978 -1.65 51.27 2.48
C HIS A 978 -2.28 52.07 1.31
N ASP A 979 -1.60 53.13 0.83
CA ASP A 979 -2.00 53.94 -0.31
C ASP A 979 -2.00 53.19 -1.64
N ALA A 980 -1.16 52.18 -1.88
CA ALA A 980 -1.20 51.44 -3.16
C ALA A 980 -2.47 50.58 -3.29
N LEU A 981 -2.90 49.95 -2.18
CA LEU A 981 -4.16 49.21 -2.11
C LEU A 981 -5.38 50.14 -2.06
N GLY A 982 -5.28 51.26 -1.32
CA GLY A 982 -6.31 52.29 -1.28
C GLY A 982 -6.52 52.98 -2.63
N THR A 983 -5.44 53.22 -3.39
CA THR A 983 -5.49 53.76 -4.76
C THR A 983 -6.09 52.76 -5.74
N LEU A 984 -5.77 51.46 -5.61
CA LEU A 984 -6.41 50.38 -6.38
C LEU A 984 -7.92 50.28 -6.09
N MET A 985 -8.34 50.48 -4.84
CA MET A 985 -9.77 50.49 -4.46
C MET A 985 -10.48 51.78 -4.90
N ALA A 986 -9.80 52.94 -4.88
CA ALA A 986 -10.34 54.20 -5.38
C ALA A 986 -10.47 54.22 -6.92
N MET A 987 -9.56 53.56 -7.65
CA MET A 987 -9.62 53.41 -9.11
C MET A 987 -10.70 52.42 -9.57
N ALA A 988 -11.02 51.40 -8.75
CA ALA A 988 -12.13 50.49 -9.00
C ALA A 988 -13.52 51.12 -8.69
N GLN A 989 -13.55 52.25 -7.98
CA GLN A 989 -14.76 52.98 -7.59
C GLN A 989 -15.15 54.13 -8.54
N SER A 990 -14.38 54.45 -9.58
CA SER A 990 -14.78 55.51 -10.52
C SER A 990 -15.78 54.99 -11.56
N ASP A 991 -17.07 55.20 -11.30
CA ASP A 991 -18.25 54.93 -12.15
C ASP A 991 -18.29 55.72 -13.49
N THR A 992 -17.18 55.84 -14.21
CA THR A 992 -17.14 56.51 -15.52
C THR A 992 -16.42 55.66 -16.57
N LEU A 993 -16.99 54.50 -16.89
CA LEU A 993 -16.83 53.87 -18.20
C LEU A 993 -18.22 53.51 -18.74
N SER A 994 -18.93 54.52 -19.20
CA SER A 994 -20.16 54.35 -19.98
C SER A 994 -19.82 53.73 -21.35
N ILE A 995 -20.44 52.59 -21.65
CA ILE A 995 -21.07 52.11 -22.90
C ILE A 995 -20.34 52.28 -24.27
N ALA A 996 -19.15 52.88 -24.38
CA ALA A 996 -18.46 53.11 -25.66
C ALA A 996 -17.02 52.57 -25.74
N ALA A 997 -16.75 51.41 -25.14
CA ALA A 997 -15.41 50.79 -25.15
C ALA A 997 -15.37 49.37 -25.73
N GLN A 998 -16.29 49.02 -26.63
CA GLN A 998 -16.22 47.74 -27.36
C GLN A 998 -15.19 47.72 -28.51
N ASP A 999 -14.62 48.87 -28.90
CA ASP A 999 -13.67 48.96 -30.03
C ASP A 999 -12.20 49.27 -29.65
N ALA A 1000 -11.83 49.28 -28.37
CA ALA A 1000 -10.48 49.69 -27.93
C ALA A 1000 -9.58 48.57 -27.36
N THR A 1001 -9.95 47.30 -27.48
CA THR A 1001 -9.16 46.17 -26.94
C THR A 1001 -7.94 45.76 -27.78
N TYR A 1002 -7.62 46.49 -28.86
CA TYR A 1002 -6.44 46.20 -29.69
C TYR A 1002 -5.26 47.19 -29.55
N PHE A 1003 -5.34 48.22 -28.68
CA PHE A 1003 -4.29 49.27 -28.60
C PHE A 1003 -3.82 49.72 -27.20
N ALA A 1004 -4.23 49.08 -26.09
CA ALA A 1004 -3.78 49.46 -24.75
C ALA A 1004 -2.51 48.70 -24.29
N GLY A 1005 -1.39 48.91 -24.98
CA GLY A 1005 -0.07 48.32 -24.66
C GLY A 1005 0.83 49.15 -23.73
N GLY A 1006 0.30 50.06 -22.92
CA GLY A 1006 1.13 51.02 -22.14
C GLY A 1006 1.02 50.90 -20.62
N LYS A 1007 -0.14 51.23 -20.06
CA LYS A 1007 -0.29 51.44 -18.60
C LYS A 1007 -0.54 50.15 -17.79
N THR A 1008 -1.11 49.12 -18.41
CA THR A 1008 -1.33 47.80 -17.80
C THR A 1008 -0.02 47.02 -17.66
N GLY A 1009 0.91 47.19 -18.60
CA GLY A 1009 2.26 46.59 -18.53
C GLY A 1009 3.08 47.16 -17.39
N GLU A 1010 3.08 48.49 -17.22
CA GLU A 1010 3.84 49.15 -16.13
C GLU A 1010 3.32 48.79 -14.73
N LEU A 1011 2.00 48.59 -14.58
CA LEU A 1011 1.38 48.15 -13.33
C LEU A 1011 1.69 46.68 -13.04
N VAL A 1012 1.64 45.81 -14.06
CA VAL A 1012 2.02 44.40 -13.96
C VAL A 1012 3.50 44.25 -13.67
N ASP A 1013 4.37 45.09 -14.24
CA ASP A 1013 5.80 45.08 -13.99
C ASP A 1013 6.15 45.57 -12.58
N LYS A 1014 5.46 46.60 -12.06
CA LYS A 1014 5.63 47.07 -10.67
C LYS A 1014 5.11 46.06 -9.65
N LEU A 1015 3.97 45.40 -9.91
CA LEU A 1015 3.44 44.31 -9.08
C LEU A 1015 4.32 43.06 -9.16
N SER A 1016 4.82 42.71 -10.35
CA SER A 1016 5.74 41.60 -10.55
C SER A 1016 7.09 41.86 -9.86
N GLN A 1017 7.61 43.09 -9.91
CA GLN A 1017 8.77 43.51 -9.11
C GLN A 1017 8.49 43.41 -7.61
N PHE A 1018 7.37 43.94 -7.13
CA PHE A 1018 6.99 43.86 -5.72
C PHE A 1018 6.84 42.41 -5.23
N VAL A 1019 6.18 41.57 -6.02
CA VAL A 1019 6.00 40.13 -5.75
C VAL A 1019 7.34 39.40 -5.77
N SER A 1020 8.23 39.75 -6.71
CA SER A 1020 9.56 39.17 -6.84
C SER A 1020 10.53 39.60 -5.73
N LEU A 1021 10.42 40.83 -5.23
CA LEU A 1021 11.27 41.38 -4.17
C LEU A 1021 10.87 40.91 -2.76
N HIS A 1022 9.60 40.55 -2.56
CA HIS A 1022 9.05 40.41 -1.21
C HIS A 1022 8.42 39.04 -0.89
N PHE A 1023 8.26 38.15 -1.87
CA PHE A 1023 7.72 36.80 -1.66
C PHE A 1023 8.68 35.73 -2.21
N ASP A 1024 8.76 34.56 -1.57
CA ASP A 1024 9.49 33.42 -2.11
C ASP A 1024 8.81 32.85 -3.38
N ARG A 1025 9.54 32.08 -4.20
CA ARG A 1025 9.06 31.53 -5.48
C ARG A 1025 7.73 30.75 -5.39
N ALA A 1026 7.50 30.04 -4.28
CA ALA A 1026 6.28 29.27 -4.09
C ALA A 1026 5.05 30.18 -3.89
N ASN A 1027 5.24 31.30 -3.18
CA ASN A 1027 4.22 32.31 -3.00
C ASN A 1027 4.09 33.24 -4.21
N GLN A 1028 5.16 33.50 -4.97
CA GLN A 1028 5.11 34.28 -6.21
C GLN A 1028 4.13 33.68 -7.22
N CYS A 1029 4.13 32.35 -7.39
CA CYS A 1029 3.28 31.69 -8.37
C CYS A 1029 1.79 31.69 -7.95
N LEU A 1030 1.50 31.50 -6.65
CA LEU A 1030 0.14 31.55 -6.10
C LEU A 1030 -0.42 32.98 -6.15
N VAL A 1031 0.38 33.97 -5.75
CA VAL A 1031 0.04 35.39 -5.75
C VAL A 1031 -0.10 35.90 -7.19
N ALA A 1032 0.75 35.48 -8.12
CA ALA A 1032 0.61 35.79 -9.55
C ALA A 1032 -0.64 35.15 -10.15
N ASN A 1033 -0.96 33.89 -9.85
CA ASN A 1033 -2.20 33.24 -10.32
C ASN A 1033 -3.45 33.93 -9.76
N GLN A 1034 -3.45 34.31 -8.49
CA GLN A 1034 -4.57 34.98 -7.84
C GLN A 1034 -4.71 36.45 -8.27
N LEU A 1035 -3.61 37.17 -8.51
CA LEU A 1035 -3.64 38.49 -9.15
C LEU A 1035 -4.13 38.39 -10.60
N THR A 1036 -3.73 37.34 -11.33
CA THR A 1036 -4.26 37.07 -12.68
C THR A 1036 -5.74 36.74 -12.63
N GLN A 1037 -6.22 36.02 -11.60
CA GLN A 1037 -7.65 35.75 -11.39
C GLN A 1037 -8.43 36.99 -10.95
N VAL A 1038 -7.87 37.88 -10.13
CA VAL A 1038 -8.51 39.16 -9.72
C VAL A 1038 -8.54 40.14 -10.90
N LEU A 1039 -7.47 40.21 -11.69
CA LEU A 1039 -7.44 40.97 -12.95
C LEU A 1039 -8.37 40.37 -14.00
N ALA A 1040 -8.50 39.03 -14.05
CA ALA A 1040 -9.46 38.34 -14.90
C ALA A 1040 -10.91 38.55 -14.41
N TYR A 1041 -11.17 38.59 -13.10
CA TYR A 1041 -12.49 38.89 -12.53
C TYR A 1041 -12.90 40.35 -12.75
N ALA A 1042 -11.94 41.27 -12.68
CA ALA A 1042 -12.16 42.68 -13.02
C ALA A 1042 -12.41 42.89 -14.53
N ASN A 1043 -11.82 42.04 -15.39
CA ASN A 1043 -12.02 42.09 -16.85
C ASN A 1043 -13.20 41.25 -17.37
N HIS A 1044 -13.69 40.24 -16.63
CA HIS A 1044 -14.74 39.33 -17.07
C HIS A 1044 -15.90 39.25 -16.08
N GLN A 1045 -16.76 40.26 -16.10
CA GLN A 1045 -18.15 40.17 -15.64
C GLN A 1045 -19.05 39.45 -16.68
N VAL A 1046 -18.62 38.32 -17.26
CA VAL A 1046 -19.51 37.48 -18.08
C VAL A 1046 -19.10 35.99 -18.00
N TYR A 1047 -20.05 35.17 -17.52
CA TYR A 1047 -20.16 33.70 -17.52
C TYR A 1047 -19.34 32.86 -16.52
N LEU A 1048 -20.02 32.40 -15.46
CA LEU A 1048 -20.17 30.96 -15.14
C LEU A 1048 -21.24 30.76 -14.04
N GLY A 1049 -22.33 30.08 -14.37
CA GLY A 1049 -23.33 29.61 -13.42
C GLY A 1049 -24.48 28.86 -14.13
N TYR A 1050 -24.47 27.53 -14.03
CA TYR A 1050 -25.57 26.66 -14.43
C TYR A 1050 -26.84 26.96 -13.61
N GLY A 1051 -28.00 26.58 -14.15
CA GLY A 1051 -29.31 27.09 -13.73
C GLY A 1051 -29.93 26.47 -12.48
N ILE A 1052 -31.02 27.14 -12.08
CA ILE A 1052 -32.15 26.74 -11.23
C ILE A 1052 -31.93 26.82 -9.71
N ILE A 1053 -32.18 28.01 -9.14
CA ILE A 1053 -33.06 28.17 -7.96
C ILE A 1053 -33.96 29.39 -8.22
N SER A 1054 -35.26 29.19 -7.97
CA SER A 1054 -36.41 30.03 -8.25
C SER A 1054 -36.38 31.46 -7.67
N ASP A 1055 -37.01 32.35 -8.44
CA ASP A 1055 -37.49 33.68 -8.05
C ASP A 1055 -38.10 33.74 -6.65
N LEU A 1056 -37.80 34.84 -5.93
CA LEU A 1056 -38.26 35.29 -4.59
C LEU A 1056 -37.17 35.36 -3.50
N SER A 1057 -36.01 35.99 -3.74
CA SER A 1057 -35.25 36.59 -2.63
C SER A 1057 -34.23 37.69 -2.97
N TYR A 1058 -34.20 38.26 -4.18
CA TYR A 1058 -33.12 39.19 -4.58
C TYR A 1058 -33.03 40.46 -3.71
N ALA A 1059 -34.14 41.11 -3.41
CA ALA A 1059 -34.16 42.30 -2.52
C ALA A 1059 -33.78 41.97 -1.06
N ASN A 1060 -34.15 40.77 -0.59
CA ASN A 1060 -33.73 40.27 0.72
C ASN A 1060 -32.25 39.88 0.74
N THR A 1061 -31.67 39.52 -0.39
CA THR A 1061 -30.26 39.15 -0.54
C THR A 1061 -29.40 40.40 -0.62
N GLU A 1062 -29.83 41.45 -1.33
CA GLU A 1062 -29.16 42.74 -1.39
C GLU A 1062 -29.16 43.44 -0.02
N LEU A 1063 -30.29 43.48 0.70
CA LEU A 1063 -30.33 43.98 2.08
C LEU A 1063 -29.53 43.11 3.06
N LYS A 1064 -29.49 41.78 2.87
CA LYS A 1064 -28.63 40.88 3.66
C LYS A 1064 -27.16 41.06 3.31
N ILE A 1065 -26.80 41.39 2.07
CA ILE A 1065 -25.44 41.69 1.64
C ILE A 1065 -25.03 43.06 2.17
N GLN A 1066 -25.89 44.08 2.10
CA GLN A 1066 -25.66 45.40 2.69
C GLN A 1066 -25.53 45.31 4.22
N HIS A 1067 -26.37 44.51 4.88
CA HIS A 1067 -26.32 44.29 6.32
C HIS A 1067 -25.11 43.44 6.72
N ARG A 1068 -24.71 42.44 5.92
CA ARG A 1068 -23.45 41.70 6.11
C ARG A 1068 -22.24 42.57 5.83
N TYR A 1069 -22.30 43.49 4.87
CA TYR A 1069 -21.26 44.46 4.56
C TYR A 1069 -21.11 45.48 5.70
N ASN A 1070 -22.21 46.03 6.22
CA ASN A 1070 -22.19 46.94 7.36
C ASN A 1070 -21.73 46.24 8.64
N ASN A 1071 -22.18 45.00 8.91
CA ASN A 1071 -21.66 44.17 9.99
C ASN A 1071 -20.18 43.82 9.77
N SER A 1072 -19.75 43.58 8.53
CA SER A 1072 -18.35 43.27 8.24
C SER A 1072 -17.47 44.51 8.37
N MET A 1073 -17.94 45.70 8.03
CA MET A 1073 -17.26 46.98 8.22
C MET A 1073 -17.20 47.37 9.69
N GLU A 1074 -18.29 47.15 10.45
CA GLU A 1074 -18.31 47.34 11.91
C GLU A 1074 -17.40 46.32 12.60
N GLN A 1075 -17.37 45.06 12.14
CA GLN A 1075 -16.42 44.04 12.59
C GLN A 1075 -14.98 44.36 12.14
N LEU A 1076 -14.77 44.96 10.97
CA LEU A 1076 -13.45 45.38 10.49
C LEU A 1076 -12.94 46.54 11.33
N GLN A 1077 -13.81 47.48 11.69
CA GLN A 1077 -13.49 48.66 12.49
C GLN A 1077 -13.32 48.29 13.96
N ASN A 1078 -14.12 47.34 14.48
CA ASN A 1078 -13.90 46.71 15.79
C ASN A 1078 -12.63 45.85 15.80
N ALA A 1079 -12.31 45.14 14.71
CA ALA A 1079 -11.06 44.40 14.57
C ALA A 1079 -9.85 45.33 14.41
N LEU A 1080 -9.99 46.47 13.74
CA LEU A 1080 -8.95 47.51 13.65
C LEU A 1080 -8.72 48.15 15.01
N ASN A 1081 -9.79 48.50 15.73
CA ASN A 1081 -9.72 49.03 17.08
C ASN A 1081 -9.14 47.99 18.05
N THR A 1082 -9.51 46.72 17.91
CA THR A 1082 -8.93 45.61 18.69
C THR A 1082 -7.47 45.41 18.31
N CYS A 1083 -7.08 45.52 17.04
CA CYS A 1083 -5.69 45.37 16.58
C CYS A 1083 -4.82 46.54 17.08
N LEU A 1084 -5.33 47.78 17.01
CA LEU A 1084 -4.70 48.97 17.61
C LEU A 1084 -4.63 48.88 19.14
N LEU A 1085 -5.66 48.37 19.81
CA LEU A 1085 -5.69 48.12 21.26
C LEU A 1085 -4.78 46.95 21.68
N THR A 1086 -4.61 45.93 20.85
CA THR A 1086 -3.74 44.78 21.14
C THR A 1086 -2.27 45.13 20.87
N GLN A 1087 -2.00 45.96 19.85
CA GLN A 1087 -0.69 46.59 19.62
C GLN A 1087 -0.34 47.59 20.72
N HIS A 1088 -1.29 48.42 21.17
CA HIS A 1088 -1.12 49.29 22.35
C HIS A 1088 -0.94 48.48 23.63
N ALA A 1089 -1.69 47.38 23.86
CA ALA A 1089 -1.54 46.55 25.05
C ALA A 1089 -0.20 45.77 25.08
N CYS A 1090 0.33 45.39 23.91
CA CYS A 1090 1.69 44.85 23.80
C CYS A 1090 2.76 45.93 24.03
N PHE A 1091 2.48 47.19 23.68
CA PHE A 1091 3.36 48.35 23.86
C PHE A 1091 3.33 48.90 25.31
N ASP A 1092 2.17 48.89 25.98
CA ASP A 1092 1.98 49.31 27.37
C ASP A 1092 2.51 48.26 28.36
N LYS A 1093 2.42 46.96 28.02
CA LYS A 1093 3.15 45.88 28.74
C LYS A 1093 4.66 46.04 28.63
N TRP A 1094 5.17 46.67 27.57
CA TRP A 1094 6.60 46.96 27.42
C TRP A 1094 7.03 48.18 28.25
N LEU A 1095 6.21 49.24 28.33
CA LEU A 1095 6.47 50.43 29.16
C LEU A 1095 6.51 50.11 30.67
N THR A 1096 5.66 49.21 31.14
CA THR A 1096 5.59 48.82 32.57
C THR A 1096 6.78 47.98 33.07
N TYR A 1097 7.60 47.42 32.17
CA TYR A 1097 8.79 46.63 32.52
C TYR A 1097 10.12 47.40 32.40
N SER A 1098 10.10 48.67 31.97
CA SER A 1098 11.31 49.47 31.72
C SER A 1098 11.83 50.30 32.91
N ASP A 1099 11.22 50.16 34.10
CA ASP A 1099 11.50 51.02 35.27
C ASP A 1099 12.64 50.45 36.15
N VAL A 1100 13.89 50.48 35.65
CA VAL A 1100 15.11 50.34 36.47
C VAL A 1100 16.13 51.40 36.06
N SER A 1101 16.01 52.60 36.63
CA SER A 1101 17.14 53.42 37.11
C SER A 1101 16.65 54.74 37.70
N LYS A 1102 15.96 54.65 38.85
CA LYS A 1102 15.85 55.79 39.78
C LYS A 1102 17.15 55.88 40.60
N SER A 1103 18.16 56.61 40.14
CA SER A 1103 19.18 57.15 41.07
C SER A 1103 19.92 58.42 40.64
N GLU A 1104 19.95 58.84 39.37
CA GLU A 1104 20.77 60.01 38.98
C GLU A 1104 20.08 60.96 37.99
N ALA A 1105 19.06 61.69 38.45
CA ALA A 1105 18.64 62.96 37.83
C ALA A 1105 17.72 63.78 38.74
N LYS A 1106 17.97 63.73 40.06
CA LYS A 1106 17.27 64.56 41.05
C LYS A 1106 18.08 65.85 41.31
N SER A 1107 18.34 66.62 40.27
CA SER A 1107 18.74 68.02 40.44
C SER A 1107 18.53 68.80 39.15
N THR A 1108 17.80 69.90 39.29
CA THR A 1108 17.61 71.02 38.33
C THR A 1108 16.68 70.80 37.13
N LEU A 1109 15.56 71.53 37.23
CA LEU A 1109 14.71 72.15 36.20
C LEU A 1109 13.35 71.48 35.87
N SER A 1110 12.31 72.28 36.13
CA SER A 1110 10.88 71.99 36.23
C SER A 1110 10.18 71.59 34.93
N ALA A 1111 9.21 70.69 35.05
CA ALA A 1111 8.48 70.02 33.98
C ALA A 1111 7.33 70.81 33.32
N SER A 1112 7.43 72.13 33.08
CA SER A 1112 6.33 72.90 32.46
C SER A 1112 6.64 73.59 31.12
N VAL A 1113 7.82 73.38 30.51
CA VAL A 1113 8.20 74.09 29.26
C VAL A 1113 8.41 73.18 28.03
N LYS A 1114 8.35 71.84 28.16
CA LYS A 1114 8.67 70.93 27.02
C LYS A 1114 7.50 70.57 26.09
N THR A 1115 6.25 70.68 26.49
CA THR A 1115 5.11 70.29 25.63
C THR A 1115 4.72 71.37 24.61
N ALA A 1116 4.96 72.65 24.89
CA ALA A 1116 4.64 73.73 23.94
C ALA A 1116 5.72 73.91 22.85
N LYS A 1117 7.01 73.84 23.18
CA LYS A 1117 8.10 74.00 22.18
C LYS A 1117 8.19 72.84 21.19
N LEU A 1118 7.86 71.62 21.60
CA LEU A 1118 7.87 70.44 20.71
C LEU A 1118 6.73 70.53 19.67
N ALA A 1119 5.56 71.02 20.08
CA ALA A 1119 4.43 71.24 19.19
C ALA A 1119 4.69 72.37 18.17
N THR A 1120 5.40 73.44 18.57
CA THR A 1120 5.77 74.53 17.64
C THR A 1120 6.86 74.09 16.65
N LEU A 1121 7.83 73.28 17.07
CA LEU A 1121 8.87 72.74 16.19
C LEU A 1121 8.32 71.75 15.15
N MET A 1122 7.38 70.89 15.56
CA MET A 1122 6.69 69.97 14.66
C MET A 1122 5.80 70.71 13.64
N LYS A 1123 5.13 71.80 14.05
CA LYS A 1123 4.33 72.62 13.12
C LYS A 1123 5.19 73.35 12.08
N HIS A 1124 6.39 73.80 12.47
CA HIS A 1124 7.33 74.47 11.56
C HIS A 1124 7.96 73.48 10.55
N ASN A 1125 8.31 72.27 10.99
CA ASN A 1125 8.87 71.24 10.11
C ASN A 1125 7.84 70.68 9.12
N ILE A 1126 6.57 70.58 9.52
CA ILE A 1126 5.46 70.17 8.62
C ILE A 1126 5.18 71.26 7.57
N GLN A 1127 5.30 72.55 7.92
CA GLN A 1127 5.16 73.64 6.95
C GLN A 1127 6.35 73.73 5.97
N GLN A 1128 7.58 73.45 6.39
CA GLN A 1128 8.73 73.36 5.48
C GLN A 1128 8.65 72.12 4.56
N PHE A 1129 8.17 70.99 5.07
CA PHE A 1129 7.98 69.77 4.28
C PHE A 1129 6.89 69.94 3.21
N ASN A 1130 5.78 70.62 3.56
CA ASN A 1130 4.71 70.93 2.59
C ASN A 1130 5.13 72.00 1.56
N ALA A 1131 6.05 72.92 1.90
CA ALA A 1131 6.61 73.87 0.93
C ALA A 1131 7.60 73.22 -0.04
N MET A 1132 8.34 72.19 0.38
CA MET A 1132 9.22 71.40 -0.50
C MET A 1132 8.42 70.50 -1.45
N LEU A 1133 7.30 69.94 -1.01
CA LEU A 1133 6.37 69.15 -1.84
C LEU A 1133 5.60 69.98 -2.87
N ALA A 1134 5.46 71.29 -2.66
CA ALA A 1134 4.82 72.20 -3.63
C ALA A 1134 5.80 72.78 -4.68
N ALA A 1135 7.10 72.53 -4.53
CA ALA A 1135 8.16 73.02 -5.43
C ALA A 1135 8.80 71.91 -6.29
N SER A 1136 8.44 70.63 -6.10
CA SER A 1136 8.71 69.51 -7.03
C SER A 1136 7.43 69.09 -7.73
#